data_AF-A0A7R9QEC8-F1
#
_entry.id   AF-A0A7R9QEC8-F1
#
_cell.length_a   1.000
_cell.length_b   1.000
_cell.length_c   1.000
_cell.angle_alpha   90.00
_cell.angle_beta   90.00
_cell.angle_gamma   90.00
#
_symmetry.space_group_name_H-M   'P 1'
#
loop_
_entity.id
_entity.type
_entity.pdbx_description
1 polymer ?
#
loop_
_entity_poly.entity_id
_entity_poly.type
_entity_poly.pdbx_seq_one_letter_code
_entity_poly.pdbx_strand_id
1 'polypeptide(L)'
;LDDHLKNLVDIIIQNYGQIDVLVNNAGAGTYSAITDPNLIDHLDHVYKLDVRSVVLLTQLCIPHLETTNSAVVNISALASLKPLVGAVAYTMAKAAIDMFTKKKANPLRKLPEPRDIANAVIFLASDKSAFITGTILPVDCGNLVYSEQTIPASIVCYYSAWAHTREKPMNYDIDDIPGDLCTHVIYSFVGLDNKTYDLRQLDPKYDIEGKGYEKFVALRQKYPHLKLSIAIGGWDEGGKQYSEMVANKDKRANFVKEVVDLINKYNFDGFDLDWEYPGASDRQGAYADKANYLLLVQEMRAAFDKQKRQLLLTAAVPIPKFRLQDGYEVAQLGQLLDQIHLMTYDLRGVWAGFADVHSPLYKRPGIDEYAYEALNVNDGTNLWHSMGAPKHKLIVGVPFYGRSYTLGDKTQHGLKAPINRWTPPNMGGGNPGKYTNASGMLAYYEICVEKDWTHEVDNVGKCPFAYSGDQWVGYEDETSIGQKMDWIVKEGFGGGMVWAIDLDDFTGVCGKKNPLLTVMKNKLKDYKVVVDPTGPSTKPGPPTQPTQPTPSPVASTTGTGGTVGTTVSGQTAGTTGTVATQSPLTPDEQCAQGVVKFVPNPDCTKYYWCVQGKAVLETCDAGTIWDMDLSECVWPDGKVRPYCK
;
A
#
# COMPACT_ATOMS: atom_id res chain seq x y z
N LEU A 1 -42.33 -34.27 -7.87
CA LEU A 1 -41.34 -33.43 -8.56
C LEU A 1 -40.06 -34.25 -8.73
N ASP A 2 -39.49 -34.73 -7.63
CA ASP A 2 -38.20 -35.44 -7.58
C ASP A 2 -38.17 -36.70 -8.46
N ASP A 3 -39.17 -37.59 -8.39
CA ASP A 3 -39.25 -38.79 -9.25
C ASP A 3 -39.41 -38.46 -10.74
N HIS A 4 -40.06 -37.34 -11.06
CA HIS A 4 -40.29 -36.92 -12.43
C HIS A 4 -39.01 -36.37 -13.06
N LEU A 5 -38.23 -35.57 -12.31
CA LEU A 5 -36.94 -35.07 -12.75
C LEU A 5 -35.93 -36.21 -12.92
N LYS A 6 -35.94 -37.20 -12.02
CA LYS A 6 -35.09 -38.38 -12.14
C LYS A 6 -35.43 -39.19 -13.41
N ASN A 7 -36.70 -39.52 -13.61
CA ASN A 7 -37.13 -40.22 -14.83
C ASN A 7 -36.79 -39.45 -16.10
N LEU A 8 -36.87 -38.12 -16.08
CA LEU A 8 -36.48 -37.28 -17.21
C LEU A 8 -35.00 -37.46 -17.55
N VAL A 9 -34.11 -37.40 -16.55
CA VAL A 9 -32.67 -37.61 -16.74
C VAL A 9 -32.39 -39.02 -17.25
N ASP A 10 -33.03 -40.03 -16.66
CA ASP A 10 -32.87 -41.45 -17.06
C ASP A 10 -33.27 -41.66 -18.54
N ILE A 11 -34.39 -41.07 -18.99
CA ILE A 11 -34.84 -41.14 -20.39
C ILE A 11 -33.85 -40.45 -21.34
N ILE A 12 -33.30 -39.29 -20.95
CA ILE A 12 -32.32 -38.56 -21.77
C ILE A 12 -31.05 -39.39 -21.91
N ILE A 13 -30.54 -39.96 -20.83
CA ILE A 13 -29.35 -40.81 -20.85
C ILE A 13 -29.61 -42.08 -21.67
N GLN A 14 -30.77 -42.71 -21.54
CA GLN A 14 -31.12 -43.90 -22.32
C GLN A 14 -31.15 -43.64 -23.82
N ASN A 15 -31.66 -42.47 -24.24
CA ASN A 15 -31.83 -42.15 -25.66
C ASN A 15 -30.58 -41.52 -26.30
N TYR A 16 -29.82 -40.74 -25.54
CA TYR A 16 -28.73 -39.91 -26.08
C TYR A 16 -27.34 -40.26 -25.52
N GLY A 17 -27.26 -41.13 -24.51
CA GLY A 17 -26.02 -41.65 -23.93
C GLY A 17 -25.26 -40.67 -23.02
N GLN A 18 -25.42 -39.36 -23.21
CA GLN A 18 -24.71 -38.33 -22.45
C GLN A 18 -25.51 -37.03 -22.34
N ILE A 19 -25.09 -36.15 -21.44
CA ILE A 19 -25.55 -34.76 -21.33
C ILE A 19 -24.33 -33.86 -21.45
N ASP A 20 -24.34 -32.94 -22.42
CA ASP A 20 -23.25 -31.99 -22.64
C ASP A 20 -23.56 -30.60 -22.06
N VAL A 21 -24.83 -30.20 -22.03
CA VAL A 21 -25.23 -28.89 -21.49
C VAL A 21 -26.55 -29.05 -20.73
N LEU A 22 -26.55 -28.60 -19.48
CA LEU A 22 -27.77 -28.40 -18.71
C LEU A 22 -28.13 -26.92 -18.74
N VAL A 23 -29.31 -26.59 -19.30
CA VAL A 23 -29.88 -25.24 -19.23
C VAL A 23 -31.08 -25.25 -18.32
N ASN A 24 -30.93 -24.68 -17.12
CA ASN A 24 -32.01 -24.49 -16.17
C ASN A 24 -32.72 -23.17 -16.47
N ASN A 25 -33.88 -23.25 -17.11
CA ASN A 25 -34.77 -22.12 -17.36
C ASN A 25 -36.09 -22.27 -16.60
N ALA A 26 -36.01 -22.29 -15.26
CA ALA A 26 -37.19 -22.34 -14.40
C ALA A 26 -37.61 -20.91 -14.04
N GLY A 27 -38.89 -20.57 -14.24
CA GLY A 27 -39.43 -19.27 -13.87
C GLY A 27 -40.94 -19.22 -13.94
N ALA A 28 -41.60 -19.16 -12.80
CA ALA A 28 -42.98 -18.72 -12.68
C ALA A 28 -43.15 -17.75 -11.52
N GLY A 29 -43.79 -16.61 -11.78
CA GLY A 29 -44.07 -15.60 -10.76
C GLY A 29 -45.51 -15.65 -10.29
N THR A 30 -45.71 -15.39 -9.01
CA THR A 30 -47.02 -15.00 -8.46
C THR A 30 -46.94 -13.53 -8.03
N TYR A 31 -47.96 -12.75 -8.40
CA TYR A 31 -48.06 -11.37 -7.93
C TYR A 31 -48.53 -11.39 -6.47
N SER A 32 -47.63 -11.03 -5.56
CA SER A 32 -47.88 -10.94 -4.12
C SER A 32 -47.09 -9.78 -3.52
N ALA A 33 -47.77 -8.97 -2.71
CA ALA A 33 -47.16 -7.91 -1.92
C ALA A 33 -46.70 -8.45 -0.57
N ILE A 34 -45.85 -7.69 0.14
CA ILE A 34 -45.41 -8.09 1.48
C ILE A 34 -46.56 -8.18 2.50
N THR A 35 -47.68 -7.51 2.21
CA THR A 35 -48.90 -7.50 3.03
C THR A 35 -49.89 -8.61 2.66
N ASP A 36 -49.56 -9.48 1.72
CA ASP A 36 -50.45 -10.56 1.28
C ASP A 36 -50.55 -11.66 2.36
N PRO A 37 -51.75 -12.01 2.85
CA PRO A 37 -51.92 -13.05 3.86
C PRO A 37 -51.49 -14.45 3.39
N ASN A 38 -51.43 -14.70 2.07
CA ASN A 38 -51.00 -15.98 1.48
C ASN A 38 -49.55 -15.93 0.96
N LEU A 39 -48.77 -14.90 1.32
CA LEU A 39 -47.39 -14.74 0.83
C LEU A 39 -46.52 -15.98 1.05
N ILE A 40 -46.71 -16.70 2.15
CA ILE A 40 -45.93 -17.92 2.45
C ILE A 40 -46.24 -19.03 1.45
N ASP A 41 -47.51 -19.26 1.11
CA ASP A 41 -47.90 -20.26 0.11
C ASP A 41 -47.36 -19.89 -1.29
N HIS A 42 -47.39 -18.60 -1.61
CA HIS A 42 -46.76 -18.06 -2.82
C HIS A 42 -45.25 -18.29 -2.84
N LEU A 43 -44.57 -18.04 -1.72
CA LEU A 43 -43.14 -18.27 -1.57
C LEU A 43 -42.79 -19.74 -1.74
N ASP A 44 -43.50 -20.65 -1.07
CA ASP A 44 -43.29 -22.09 -1.15
C ASP A 44 -43.52 -22.62 -2.56
N HIS A 45 -44.59 -22.16 -3.23
CA HIS A 45 -44.88 -22.54 -4.60
C HIS A 45 -43.76 -22.10 -5.56
N VAL A 46 -43.37 -20.83 -5.49
CA VAL A 46 -42.33 -20.26 -6.35
C VAL A 46 -40.97 -20.89 -6.03
N TYR A 47 -40.59 -21.09 -4.77
CA TYR A 47 -39.32 -21.74 -4.42
C TYR A 47 -39.29 -23.22 -4.84
N LYS A 48 -40.41 -23.93 -4.74
CA LYS A 48 -40.50 -25.32 -5.21
C LYS A 48 -40.26 -25.41 -6.72
N LEU A 49 -40.76 -24.46 -7.50
CA LEU A 49 -40.57 -24.43 -8.94
C LEU A 49 -39.22 -23.83 -9.33
N ASP A 50 -38.94 -22.58 -8.94
CA ASP A 50 -37.84 -21.79 -9.46
C ASP A 50 -36.50 -22.15 -8.82
N VAL A 51 -36.50 -22.67 -7.59
CA VAL A 51 -35.25 -22.98 -6.84
C VAL A 51 -35.05 -24.49 -6.71
N ARG A 52 -36.00 -25.20 -6.10
CA ARG A 52 -35.85 -26.63 -5.80
C ARG A 52 -35.71 -27.47 -7.07
N SER A 53 -36.48 -27.17 -8.13
CA SER A 53 -36.36 -27.93 -9.38
C SER A 53 -34.98 -27.76 -10.03
N VAL A 54 -34.44 -26.55 -10.02
CA VAL A 54 -33.10 -26.21 -10.55
C VAL A 54 -32.02 -26.95 -9.78
N VAL A 55 -32.07 -26.89 -8.44
CA VAL A 55 -31.09 -27.57 -7.58
C VAL A 55 -31.12 -29.08 -7.80
N LEU A 56 -32.31 -29.70 -7.80
CA LEU A 56 -32.46 -31.14 -7.95
C LEU A 56 -32.04 -31.61 -9.35
N LEU A 57 -32.46 -30.90 -10.40
CA LEU A 57 -32.09 -31.26 -11.76
C LEU A 57 -30.58 -31.15 -11.99
N THR A 58 -29.95 -30.08 -11.46
CA THR A 58 -28.49 -29.96 -11.47
C THR A 58 -27.83 -31.13 -10.73
N GLN A 59 -28.30 -31.49 -9.53
CA GLN A 59 -27.75 -32.62 -8.77
C GLN A 59 -27.85 -33.95 -9.53
N LEU A 60 -28.98 -34.20 -10.20
CA LEU A 60 -29.20 -35.42 -10.98
C LEU A 60 -28.32 -35.47 -12.24
N CYS A 61 -28.05 -34.33 -12.88
CA CYS A 61 -27.22 -34.27 -14.08
C CYS A 61 -25.71 -34.28 -13.80
N ILE A 62 -25.24 -33.85 -12.61
CA ILE A 62 -23.81 -33.76 -12.29
C ILE A 62 -23.02 -35.04 -12.66
N PRO A 63 -23.43 -36.26 -12.25
CA PRO A 63 -22.70 -37.48 -12.57
C PRO A 63 -22.53 -37.75 -14.07
N HIS A 64 -23.42 -37.19 -14.90
CA HIS A 64 -23.41 -37.33 -16.35
C HIS A 64 -22.70 -36.17 -17.07
N LEU A 65 -22.42 -35.07 -16.36
CA LEU A 65 -21.70 -33.89 -16.85
C LEU A 65 -20.20 -33.94 -16.51
N GLU A 66 -19.78 -34.75 -15.53
CA GLU A 66 -18.38 -34.87 -15.09
C GLU A 66 -17.45 -35.49 -16.16
N THR A 67 -17.99 -36.16 -17.19
CA THR A 67 -17.21 -36.95 -18.17
C THR A 67 -16.97 -36.24 -19.51
N THR A 68 -17.45 -35.01 -19.72
CA THR A 68 -17.34 -34.28 -21.00
C THR A 68 -16.98 -32.80 -20.79
N ASN A 69 -16.78 -32.02 -21.87
CA ASN A 69 -16.60 -30.56 -21.76
C ASN A 69 -17.93 -29.83 -21.46
N SER A 70 -18.62 -30.28 -20.41
CA SER A 70 -19.99 -29.91 -20.10
C SER A 70 -20.17 -28.50 -19.54
N ALA A 71 -21.39 -27.98 -19.58
CA ALA A 71 -21.76 -26.69 -18.99
C ALA A 71 -23.12 -26.75 -18.25
N VAL A 72 -23.24 -26.00 -17.15
CA VAL A 72 -24.52 -25.74 -16.46
C VAL A 72 -24.83 -24.26 -16.57
N VAL A 73 -25.97 -23.92 -17.16
CA VAL A 73 -26.44 -22.55 -17.38
C VAL A 73 -27.74 -22.34 -16.62
N ASN A 74 -27.74 -21.48 -15.61
CA ASN A 74 -28.95 -21.08 -14.88
C ASN A 74 -29.47 -19.74 -15.43
N ILE A 75 -30.70 -19.72 -15.94
CA ILE A 75 -31.35 -18.51 -16.45
C ILE A 75 -32.05 -17.78 -15.30
N SER A 76 -31.45 -16.67 -14.89
CA SER A 76 -32.03 -15.76 -13.89
C SER A 76 -32.82 -14.62 -14.56
N ALA A 77 -33.15 -13.57 -13.80
CA ALA A 77 -33.87 -12.40 -14.28
C ALA A 77 -33.32 -11.12 -13.64
N LEU A 78 -33.56 -9.96 -14.27
CA LEU A 78 -33.28 -8.65 -13.65
C LEU A 78 -33.95 -8.49 -12.27
N ALA A 79 -35.05 -9.22 -12.04
CA ALA A 79 -35.74 -9.35 -10.76
C ALA A 79 -34.86 -9.80 -9.58
N SER A 80 -33.72 -10.45 -9.86
CA SER A 80 -32.73 -10.85 -8.85
C SER A 80 -31.92 -9.67 -8.30
N LEU A 81 -31.78 -8.59 -9.09
CA LEU A 81 -30.96 -7.42 -8.76
C LEU A 81 -31.79 -6.19 -8.40
N LYS A 82 -32.99 -6.07 -9.00
CA LYS A 82 -33.92 -4.97 -8.72
C LYS A 82 -35.29 -5.53 -8.31
N PRO A 83 -35.87 -5.08 -7.19
CA PRO A 83 -37.16 -5.57 -6.75
C PRO A 83 -38.26 -5.15 -7.74
N LEU A 84 -39.04 -6.12 -8.22
CA LEU A 84 -40.30 -5.87 -8.91
C LEU A 84 -41.41 -5.68 -7.89
N VAL A 85 -42.12 -4.55 -8.00
CA VAL A 85 -43.26 -4.22 -7.14
C VAL A 85 -44.34 -5.30 -7.30
N GLY A 86 -44.78 -5.87 -6.16
CA GLY A 86 -45.82 -6.90 -6.14
C GLY A 86 -45.37 -8.28 -6.60
N ALA A 87 -44.06 -8.59 -6.64
CA ALA A 87 -43.55 -9.91 -7.03
C ALA A 87 -42.49 -10.44 -6.04
N VAL A 88 -42.77 -10.34 -4.73
CA VAL A 88 -41.79 -10.62 -3.65
C VAL A 88 -41.24 -12.04 -3.72
N ALA A 89 -42.09 -13.05 -3.88
CA ALA A 89 -41.65 -14.46 -3.94
C ALA A 89 -40.74 -14.73 -5.16
N TYR A 90 -41.04 -14.12 -6.31
CA TYR A 90 -40.29 -14.29 -7.55
C TYR A 90 -38.92 -13.61 -7.51
N THR A 91 -38.84 -12.37 -7.00
CA THR A 91 -37.55 -11.66 -6.86
C THR A 91 -36.60 -12.40 -5.92
N MET A 92 -37.12 -12.91 -4.79
CA MET A 92 -36.36 -13.73 -3.83
C MET A 92 -35.88 -15.04 -4.45
N ALA A 93 -36.73 -15.75 -5.18
CA ALA A 93 -36.36 -17.01 -5.82
C ALA A 93 -35.27 -16.81 -6.90
N LYS A 94 -35.35 -15.74 -7.70
CA LYS A 94 -34.31 -15.42 -8.69
C LYS A 94 -33.00 -14.98 -8.05
N ALA A 95 -33.04 -14.24 -6.93
CA ALA A 95 -31.85 -13.96 -6.14
C ALA A 95 -31.23 -15.25 -5.53
N ALA A 96 -32.06 -16.22 -5.14
CA ALA A 96 -31.58 -17.52 -4.68
C ALA A 96 -30.88 -18.32 -5.79
N ILE A 97 -31.37 -18.28 -7.03
CA ILE A 97 -30.71 -18.90 -8.19
C ILE A 97 -29.37 -18.21 -8.51
N ASP A 98 -29.30 -16.89 -8.42
CA ASP A 98 -28.04 -16.14 -8.54
C ASP A 98 -27.01 -16.61 -7.52
N MET A 99 -27.43 -16.77 -6.25
CA MET A 99 -26.55 -17.25 -5.18
C MET A 99 -26.18 -18.73 -5.33
N PHE A 100 -27.12 -19.57 -5.75
CA PHE A 100 -26.85 -20.99 -6.03
C PHE A 100 -25.79 -21.15 -7.13
N THR A 101 -25.86 -20.33 -8.18
CA THR A 101 -24.88 -20.29 -9.28
C THR A 101 -23.50 -19.83 -8.81
N LYS A 102 -23.45 -18.93 -7.82
CA LYS A 102 -22.20 -18.37 -7.27
C LYS A 102 -21.59 -19.18 -6.11
N LYS A 103 -22.20 -20.29 -5.68
CA LYS A 103 -21.76 -21.04 -4.49
C LYS A 103 -20.50 -21.88 -4.78
N LYS A 104 -19.60 -21.90 -3.78
CA LYS A 104 -18.26 -22.52 -3.66
C LYS A 104 -18.02 -23.97 -4.18
N ALA A 105 -19.02 -24.67 -4.71
CA ALA A 105 -18.86 -26.00 -5.26
C ALA A 105 -18.89 -25.91 -6.78
N ASN A 106 -17.72 -25.98 -7.43
CA ASN A 106 -17.63 -26.18 -8.88
C ASN A 106 -18.51 -27.38 -9.26
N PRO A 107 -19.67 -27.17 -9.90
CA PRO A 107 -20.59 -28.27 -10.18
C PRO A 107 -19.97 -29.33 -11.11
N LEU A 108 -18.93 -28.93 -11.86
CA LEU A 108 -18.25 -29.72 -12.87
C LEU A 108 -16.87 -30.22 -12.44
N ARG A 109 -16.38 -29.81 -11.25
CA ARG A 109 -15.06 -30.17 -10.67
C ARG A 109 -13.84 -30.04 -11.60
N LYS A 110 -13.90 -29.22 -12.66
CA LYS A 110 -12.83 -28.98 -13.64
C LYS A 110 -12.28 -27.55 -13.61
N LEU A 111 -11.01 -27.36 -13.97
CA LEU A 111 -10.41 -26.02 -14.14
C LEU A 111 -10.74 -25.46 -15.54
N PRO A 112 -10.98 -24.14 -15.68
CA PRO A 112 -11.24 -23.51 -16.97
C PRO A 112 -10.00 -23.53 -17.87
N GLU A 113 -10.17 -23.78 -19.17
CA GLU A 113 -9.14 -23.65 -20.18
C GLU A 113 -9.27 -22.32 -20.96
N PRO A 114 -8.18 -21.80 -21.58
CA PRO A 114 -8.26 -20.60 -22.43
C PRO A 114 -9.33 -20.68 -23.53
N ARG A 115 -9.64 -21.89 -24.00
CA ARG A 115 -10.68 -22.13 -25.01
C ARG A 115 -12.09 -21.85 -24.48
N ASP A 116 -12.35 -22.05 -23.20
CA ASP A 116 -13.68 -21.80 -22.60
C ASP A 116 -13.99 -20.30 -22.58
N ILE A 117 -12.98 -19.48 -22.27
CA ILE A 117 -13.06 -18.01 -22.37
C ILE A 117 -13.25 -17.59 -23.83
N ALA A 118 -12.47 -18.16 -24.76
CA ALA A 118 -12.57 -17.85 -26.18
C ALA A 118 -13.97 -18.17 -26.75
N ASN A 119 -14.57 -19.30 -26.35
CA ASN A 119 -15.92 -19.68 -26.77
C ASN A 119 -16.99 -18.70 -26.24
N ALA A 120 -16.85 -18.23 -25.00
CA ALA A 120 -17.74 -17.20 -24.45
C ALA A 120 -17.62 -15.87 -25.21
N VAL A 121 -16.40 -15.47 -25.59
CA VAL A 121 -16.16 -14.28 -26.42
C VAL A 121 -16.78 -14.45 -27.81
N ILE A 122 -16.66 -15.62 -28.43
CA ILE A 122 -17.29 -15.92 -29.72
C ILE A 122 -18.82 -15.84 -29.61
N PHE A 123 -19.41 -16.37 -28.54
CA PHE A 123 -20.85 -16.23 -28.27
C PHE A 123 -21.26 -14.75 -28.16
N LEU A 124 -20.51 -13.95 -27.39
CA LEU A 124 -20.76 -12.52 -27.22
C LEU A 124 -20.58 -11.72 -28.51
N ALA A 125 -19.74 -12.19 -29.44
CA ALA A 125 -19.56 -11.59 -30.76
C ALA A 125 -20.61 -12.03 -31.80
N SER A 126 -21.51 -12.96 -31.45
CA SER A 126 -22.55 -13.47 -32.36
C SER A 126 -23.86 -12.67 -32.26
N ASP A 127 -24.72 -12.78 -33.27
CA ASP A 127 -26.09 -12.24 -33.25
C ASP A 127 -26.94 -12.82 -32.11
N LYS A 128 -26.60 -14.01 -31.59
CA LYS A 128 -27.29 -14.67 -30.48
C LYS A 128 -27.15 -13.93 -29.14
N SER A 129 -26.17 -13.04 -28.99
CA SER A 129 -25.96 -12.22 -27.79
C SER A 129 -26.54 -10.81 -27.93
N ALA A 130 -27.31 -10.50 -28.98
CA ALA A 130 -27.76 -9.13 -29.29
C ALA A 130 -28.53 -8.42 -28.15
N PHE A 131 -29.11 -9.19 -27.21
CA PHE A 131 -29.81 -8.67 -26.03
C PHE A 131 -28.97 -8.70 -24.72
N ILE A 132 -27.71 -9.11 -24.78
CA ILE A 132 -26.81 -9.20 -23.62
C ILE A 132 -25.92 -7.96 -23.60
N THR A 133 -26.37 -6.92 -22.89
CA THR A 133 -25.63 -5.66 -22.75
C THR A 133 -25.51 -5.24 -21.27
N GLY A 134 -24.42 -4.55 -20.92
CA GLY A 134 -24.23 -3.98 -19.58
C GLY A 134 -24.11 -4.99 -18.42
N THR A 135 -23.74 -6.25 -18.71
CA THR A 135 -23.63 -7.32 -17.71
C THR A 135 -22.23 -7.97 -17.73
N ILE A 136 -21.80 -8.49 -16.58
CA ILE A 136 -20.58 -9.32 -16.46
C ILE A 136 -20.99 -10.77 -16.64
N LEU A 137 -20.38 -11.46 -17.61
CA LEU A 137 -20.53 -12.90 -17.80
C LEU A 137 -19.35 -13.64 -17.17
N PRO A 138 -19.49 -14.22 -15.96
CA PRO A 138 -18.40 -14.98 -15.35
C PRO A 138 -18.20 -16.30 -16.10
N VAL A 139 -16.95 -16.56 -16.52
CA VAL A 139 -16.53 -17.78 -17.24
C VAL A 139 -15.52 -18.53 -16.37
N ASP A 140 -15.92 -18.88 -15.15
CA ASP A 140 -15.05 -19.35 -14.07
C ASP A 140 -15.46 -20.72 -13.49
N CYS A 141 -16.36 -21.46 -14.17
CA CYS A 141 -16.93 -22.73 -13.70
C CYS A 141 -17.63 -22.63 -12.32
N GLY A 142 -18.11 -21.45 -11.92
CA GLY A 142 -18.72 -21.22 -10.61
C GLY A 142 -17.70 -21.10 -9.47
N ASN A 143 -16.40 -21.04 -9.78
CA ASN A 143 -15.36 -20.76 -8.80
C ASN A 143 -15.23 -19.24 -8.57
N LEU A 144 -16.12 -18.69 -7.74
CA LEU A 144 -15.75 -17.53 -6.92
C LEU A 144 -15.05 -18.04 -5.66
N VAL A 145 -13.92 -18.73 -5.81
CA VAL A 145 -13.11 -19.19 -4.66
C VAL A 145 -12.11 -18.10 -4.31
N TYR A 146 -12.51 -17.20 -3.42
CA TYR A 146 -11.57 -16.66 -2.44
C TYR A 146 -11.43 -17.75 -1.36
N SER A 147 -10.46 -18.66 -1.50
CA SER A 147 -9.88 -19.23 -0.30
C SER A 147 -9.11 -18.09 0.35
N GLU A 148 -9.36 -17.79 1.63
CA GLU A 148 -8.43 -16.96 2.41
C GLU A 148 -7.06 -17.64 2.32
N GLN A 149 -6.26 -17.16 1.39
CA GLN A 149 -4.92 -17.67 1.20
C GLN A 149 -4.10 -17.07 2.33
N THR A 150 -3.62 -17.89 3.23
CA THR A 150 -2.72 -17.43 4.27
C THR A 150 -1.29 -17.76 3.93
N ILE A 151 -0.37 -16.83 4.18
CA ILE A 151 1.07 -17.05 4.06
C ILE A 151 1.73 -16.92 5.45
N PRO A 152 2.87 -17.58 5.70
CA PRO A 152 3.65 -17.34 6.91
C PRO A 152 4.10 -15.87 6.99
N ALA A 153 4.14 -15.31 8.20
CA ALA A 153 4.71 -13.99 8.42
C ALA A 153 6.21 -13.95 8.08
N SER A 154 6.66 -12.84 7.54
CA SER A 154 8.08 -12.62 7.22
C SER A 154 8.83 -12.00 8.40
N ILE A 155 10.05 -12.48 8.60
CA ILE A 155 11.09 -11.84 9.42
C ILE A 155 12.25 -11.53 8.48
N VAL A 156 12.40 -10.25 8.13
CA VAL A 156 13.37 -9.76 7.15
C VAL A 156 14.54 -9.12 7.88
N CYS A 157 15.74 -9.59 7.61
CA CYS A 157 16.94 -9.26 8.36
C CYS A 157 17.97 -8.57 7.48
N TYR A 158 18.19 -7.26 7.66
CA TYR A 158 19.29 -6.58 6.99
C TYR A 158 20.62 -6.93 7.67
N TYR A 159 21.61 -7.33 6.86
CA TYR A 159 23.00 -7.58 7.25
C TYR A 159 23.88 -6.46 6.70
N SER A 160 24.45 -5.65 7.59
CA SER A 160 25.39 -4.61 7.20
C SER A 160 26.77 -5.22 6.91
N ALA A 161 27.17 -5.28 5.64
CA ALA A 161 28.43 -5.89 5.23
C ALA A 161 29.66 -5.24 5.89
N TRP A 162 29.60 -3.95 6.22
CA TRP A 162 30.69 -3.24 6.91
C TRP A 162 30.82 -3.60 8.40
N ALA A 163 29.85 -4.31 8.99
CA ALA A 163 29.89 -4.69 10.41
C ALA A 163 31.09 -5.62 10.72
N HIS A 164 31.64 -6.31 9.72
CA HIS A 164 32.85 -7.13 9.87
C HIS A 164 34.09 -6.31 10.26
N THR A 165 34.07 -4.99 10.02
CA THR A 165 35.17 -4.06 10.30
C THR A 165 35.14 -3.46 11.71
N ARG A 166 34.06 -3.67 12.48
CA ARG A 166 33.95 -3.14 13.85
C ARG A 166 35.02 -3.74 14.76
N GLU A 167 35.34 -3.04 15.84
CA GLU A 167 36.31 -3.55 16.82
C GLU A 167 35.77 -4.83 17.50
N LYS A 168 36.67 -5.81 17.71
CA LYS A 168 36.35 -6.99 18.53
C LYS A 168 35.94 -6.59 19.95
N PRO A 169 35.00 -7.31 20.59
CA PRO A 169 34.32 -8.51 20.12
C PRO A 169 33.04 -8.25 19.31
N MET A 170 32.74 -6.99 18.95
CA MET A 170 31.49 -6.60 18.27
C MET A 170 31.63 -6.50 16.75
N ASN A 171 32.67 -7.11 16.18
CA ASN A 171 32.71 -7.39 14.74
C ASN A 171 31.67 -8.46 14.41
N TYR A 172 30.93 -8.28 13.33
CA TYR A 172 29.87 -9.20 12.93
C TYR A 172 30.09 -9.60 11.47
N ASP A 173 30.24 -10.89 11.21
CA ASP A 173 30.47 -11.42 9.87
C ASP A 173 29.35 -12.40 9.47
N ILE A 174 29.39 -12.93 8.24
CA ILE A 174 28.37 -13.81 7.67
C ILE A 174 28.12 -15.05 8.54
N ASP A 175 29.16 -15.58 9.20
CA ASP A 175 29.07 -16.76 10.06
C ASP A 175 28.27 -16.51 11.36
N ASP A 176 28.12 -15.24 11.76
CA ASP A 176 27.37 -14.85 12.96
C ASP A 176 25.85 -14.82 12.71
N ILE A 177 25.41 -14.86 11.44
CA ILE A 177 24.00 -14.74 11.04
C ILE A 177 23.13 -15.87 11.63
N PRO A 178 22.14 -15.53 12.50
CA PRO A 178 21.25 -16.52 13.12
C PRO A 178 20.09 -16.89 12.18
N GLY A 179 20.39 -17.61 11.10
CA GLY A 179 19.44 -17.92 10.03
C GLY A 179 18.14 -18.63 10.43
N ASP A 180 18.09 -19.33 11.56
CA ASP A 180 16.85 -19.93 12.08
C ASP A 180 15.83 -18.89 12.58
N LEU A 181 16.31 -17.70 12.93
CA LEU A 181 15.48 -16.60 13.43
C LEU A 181 14.89 -15.75 12.30
N CYS A 182 15.51 -15.74 11.13
CA CYS A 182 15.07 -14.98 9.97
C CYS A 182 14.34 -15.87 8.95
N THR A 183 13.55 -15.24 8.09
CA THR A 183 12.98 -15.85 6.87
C THR A 183 13.69 -15.35 5.62
N HIS A 184 14.10 -14.09 5.64
CA HIS A 184 14.83 -13.41 4.59
C HIS A 184 16.04 -12.73 5.22
N VAL A 185 17.20 -12.79 4.56
CA VAL A 185 18.38 -12.00 4.93
C VAL A 185 18.79 -11.20 3.71
N ILE A 186 19.05 -9.90 3.90
CA ILE A 186 19.38 -8.95 2.84
C ILE A 186 20.79 -8.46 3.07
N TYR A 187 21.68 -8.70 2.10
CA TYR A 187 23.05 -8.21 2.13
C TYR A 187 23.09 -6.73 1.75
N SER A 188 23.62 -5.88 2.63
CA SER A 188 23.68 -4.43 2.46
C SER A 188 25.14 -3.96 2.43
N PHE A 189 25.63 -3.34 1.36
CA PHE A 189 24.97 -2.97 0.11
C PHE A 189 25.91 -3.13 -1.10
N VAL A 190 25.31 -3.18 -2.28
CA VAL A 190 25.94 -2.75 -3.53
C VAL A 190 25.60 -1.27 -3.75
N GLY A 191 26.44 -0.55 -4.48
CA GLY A 191 26.21 0.84 -4.87
C GLY A 191 25.99 1.01 -6.37
N LEU A 192 25.89 2.27 -6.78
CA LEU A 192 25.76 2.68 -8.17
C LEU A 192 26.92 3.62 -8.54
N ASP A 193 27.63 3.32 -9.63
CA ASP A 193 28.67 4.23 -10.11
C ASP A 193 28.07 5.56 -10.58
N ASN A 194 28.63 6.68 -10.12
CA ASN A 194 28.07 8.01 -10.37
C ASN A 194 28.39 8.59 -11.75
N LYS A 195 29.11 7.85 -12.61
CA LYS A 195 29.43 8.25 -13.98
C LYS A 195 28.82 7.29 -15.00
N THR A 196 29.02 5.99 -14.78
CA THR A 196 28.54 4.97 -15.73
C THR A 196 27.13 4.49 -15.40
N TYR A 197 26.69 4.66 -14.15
CA TYR A 197 25.42 4.13 -13.62
C TYR A 197 25.35 2.60 -13.66
N ASP A 198 26.52 1.96 -13.63
CA ASP A 198 26.66 0.52 -13.48
C ASP A 198 26.68 0.13 -11.99
N LEU A 199 26.36 -1.14 -11.70
CA LEU A 199 26.46 -1.69 -10.35
C LEU A 199 27.91 -1.66 -9.84
N ARG A 200 28.09 -1.15 -8.62
CA ARG A 200 29.39 -0.98 -7.98
C ARG A 200 29.48 -1.77 -6.68
N GLN A 201 30.52 -2.57 -6.51
CA GLN A 201 30.82 -3.19 -5.22
C GLN A 201 31.41 -2.15 -4.26
N LEU A 202 30.85 -2.00 -3.06
CA LEU A 202 31.29 -0.99 -2.10
C LEU A 202 32.58 -1.39 -1.40
N ASP A 203 32.79 -2.68 -1.17
CA ASP A 203 34.06 -3.22 -0.68
C ASP A 203 34.50 -4.43 -1.51
N PRO A 204 35.13 -4.23 -2.68
CA PRO A 204 35.57 -5.32 -3.54
C PRO A 204 36.51 -6.33 -2.86
N LYS A 205 37.29 -5.89 -1.85
CA LYS A 205 38.20 -6.78 -1.11
C LYS A 205 37.42 -7.78 -0.27
N TYR A 206 36.35 -7.35 0.37
CA TYR A 206 35.49 -8.24 1.14
C TYR A 206 34.50 -9.00 0.23
N ASP A 207 33.77 -8.26 -0.61
CA ASP A 207 32.69 -8.76 -1.44
C ASP A 207 33.16 -9.78 -2.49
N ILE A 208 34.27 -9.48 -3.17
CA ILE A 208 34.77 -10.26 -4.33
C ILE A 208 36.00 -11.08 -3.98
N GLU A 209 37.10 -10.45 -3.53
CA GLU A 209 38.34 -11.18 -3.21
C GLU A 209 38.14 -12.12 -2.01
N GLY A 210 37.43 -11.62 -0.98
CA GLY A 210 37.03 -12.35 0.22
C GLY A 210 35.83 -13.28 0.04
N LYS A 211 35.22 -13.29 -1.16
CA LYS A 211 34.03 -14.09 -1.51
C LYS A 211 32.84 -13.84 -0.60
N GLY A 212 32.63 -12.60 -0.18
CA GLY A 212 31.52 -12.20 0.70
C GLY A 212 30.17 -12.63 0.14
N TYR A 213 29.92 -12.38 -1.16
CA TYR A 213 28.66 -12.78 -1.80
C TYR A 213 28.46 -14.29 -1.82
N GLU A 214 29.47 -15.07 -2.22
CA GLU A 214 29.38 -16.53 -2.25
C GLU A 214 29.19 -17.14 -0.84
N LYS A 215 29.90 -16.62 0.16
CA LYS A 215 29.73 -17.05 1.56
C LYS A 215 28.33 -16.73 2.06
N PHE A 216 27.81 -15.55 1.75
CA PHE A 216 26.47 -15.15 2.15
C PHE A 216 25.41 -16.06 1.53
N VAL A 217 25.44 -16.29 0.21
CA VAL A 217 24.46 -17.19 -0.42
C VAL A 217 24.64 -18.64 0.03
N ALA A 218 25.83 -19.04 0.49
CA ALA A 218 26.08 -20.37 1.04
C ALA A 218 25.39 -20.61 2.40
N LEU A 219 24.88 -19.58 3.08
CA LEU A 219 24.04 -19.75 4.27
C LEU A 219 22.84 -20.67 4.03
N ARG A 220 22.33 -20.76 2.79
CA ARG A 220 21.25 -21.69 2.45
C ARG A 220 21.62 -23.17 2.63
N GLN A 221 22.91 -23.50 2.68
CA GLN A 221 23.37 -24.87 2.98
C GLN A 221 23.08 -25.23 4.44
N LYS A 222 23.22 -24.26 5.34
CA LYS A 222 22.91 -24.40 6.77
C LYS A 222 21.42 -24.17 7.06
N TYR A 223 20.80 -23.22 6.35
CA TYR A 223 19.41 -22.80 6.55
C TYR A 223 18.64 -22.82 5.21
N PRO A 224 18.18 -24.00 4.74
CA PRO A 224 17.58 -24.14 3.40
C PRO A 224 16.29 -23.33 3.18
N HIS A 225 15.64 -22.87 4.26
CA HIS A 225 14.43 -22.05 4.19
C HIS A 225 14.72 -20.57 3.88
N LEU A 226 15.94 -20.09 4.10
CA LEU A 226 16.26 -18.67 3.94
C LEU A 226 16.16 -18.22 2.48
N LYS A 227 15.58 -17.04 2.32
CA LYS A 227 15.69 -16.24 1.10
C LYS A 227 16.82 -15.23 1.27
N LEU A 228 17.78 -15.26 0.36
CA LEU A 228 19.00 -14.46 0.46
C LEU A 228 19.01 -13.45 -0.68
N SER A 229 18.74 -12.18 -0.36
CA SER A 229 18.71 -11.07 -1.33
C SER A 229 19.88 -10.14 -1.13
N ILE A 230 20.09 -9.23 -2.08
CA ILE A 230 21.09 -8.16 -1.98
C ILE A 230 20.42 -6.80 -2.23
N ALA A 231 20.78 -5.81 -1.42
CA ALA A 231 20.24 -4.46 -1.51
C ALA A 231 21.20 -3.50 -2.21
N ILE A 232 20.64 -2.52 -2.90
CA ILE A 232 21.38 -1.36 -3.44
C ILE A 232 20.93 -0.06 -2.78
N GLY A 233 21.86 0.83 -2.51
CA GLY A 233 21.57 2.18 -2.02
C GLY A 233 21.99 2.38 -0.59
N GLY A 234 21.04 2.78 0.25
CA GLY A 234 21.29 3.22 1.61
C GLY A 234 21.72 4.70 1.69
N TRP A 235 21.67 5.23 2.90
CA TRP A 235 21.89 6.65 3.17
C TRP A 235 23.22 7.21 2.64
N ASP A 236 24.32 6.47 2.74
CA ASP A 236 25.67 6.96 2.38
C ASP A 236 25.95 6.99 0.87
N GLU A 237 25.17 6.26 0.06
CA GLU A 237 25.28 6.32 -1.39
C GLU A 237 24.81 7.68 -1.94
N GLY A 238 23.85 8.34 -1.30
CA GLY A 238 23.20 9.54 -1.81
C GLY A 238 22.06 9.24 -2.80
N GLY A 239 21.35 10.29 -3.25
CA GLY A 239 20.17 10.14 -4.13
C GLY A 239 20.37 10.56 -5.59
N LYS A 240 21.41 11.35 -5.88
CA LYS A 240 21.60 11.99 -7.20
C LYS A 240 21.78 10.98 -8.33
N GLN A 241 22.69 10.03 -8.18
CA GLN A 241 22.99 9.06 -9.24
C GLN A 241 21.79 8.16 -9.55
N TYR A 242 20.94 7.88 -8.56
CA TYR A 242 19.70 7.13 -8.76
C TYR A 242 18.69 7.94 -9.59
N SER A 243 18.47 9.22 -9.26
CA SER A 243 17.62 10.13 -10.05
C SER A 243 18.08 10.20 -11.52
N GLU A 244 19.39 10.36 -11.75
CA GLU A 244 19.97 10.44 -13.10
C GLU A 244 19.93 9.11 -13.88
N MET A 245 19.98 7.98 -13.18
CA MET A 245 19.82 6.64 -13.76
C MET A 245 18.37 6.41 -14.17
N VAL A 246 17.41 6.66 -13.27
CA VAL A 246 15.99 6.40 -13.56
C VAL A 246 15.41 7.36 -14.60
N ALA A 247 15.96 8.56 -14.76
CA ALA A 247 15.52 9.52 -15.76
C ALA A 247 15.76 9.07 -17.22
N ASN A 248 16.65 8.10 -17.45
CA ASN A 248 17.03 7.67 -18.79
C ASN A 248 16.69 6.18 -19.01
N LYS A 249 15.91 5.89 -20.06
CA LYS A 249 15.45 4.53 -20.38
C LYS A 249 16.59 3.55 -20.63
N ASP A 250 17.65 3.95 -21.32
CA ASP A 250 18.77 3.07 -21.65
C ASP A 250 19.61 2.76 -20.41
N LYS A 251 19.78 3.75 -19.52
CA LYS A 251 20.45 3.54 -18.22
C LYS A 251 19.65 2.59 -17.33
N ARG A 252 18.32 2.77 -17.23
CA ARG A 252 17.47 1.80 -16.52
C ARG A 252 17.57 0.41 -17.11
N ALA A 253 17.49 0.26 -18.43
CA ALA A 253 17.61 -1.04 -19.08
C ALA A 253 18.96 -1.71 -18.81
N ASN A 254 20.06 -0.96 -18.82
CA ASN A 254 21.38 -1.46 -18.47
C ASN A 254 21.45 -1.89 -17.00
N PHE A 255 21.00 -1.04 -16.09
CA PHE A 255 20.93 -1.34 -14.66
C PHE A 255 20.12 -2.62 -14.38
N VAL A 256 18.92 -2.75 -14.97
CA VAL A 256 18.08 -3.96 -14.83
C VAL A 256 18.81 -5.20 -15.32
N LYS A 257 19.53 -5.11 -16.45
CA LYS A 257 20.33 -6.22 -16.97
C LYS A 257 21.43 -6.61 -15.98
N GLU A 258 22.18 -5.65 -15.45
CA GLU A 258 23.26 -5.93 -14.50
C GLU A 258 22.75 -6.53 -13.19
N VAL A 259 21.60 -6.08 -12.70
CA VAL A 259 20.95 -6.70 -11.53
C VAL A 259 20.63 -8.17 -11.79
N VAL A 260 20.05 -8.49 -12.95
CA VAL A 260 19.78 -9.88 -13.33
C VAL A 260 21.07 -10.70 -13.45
N ASP A 261 22.13 -10.12 -14.04
CA ASP A 261 23.43 -10.78 -14.17
C ASP A 261 24.06 -11.05 -12.79
N LEU A 262 24.00 -10.09 -11.86
CA LEU A 262 24.50 -10.22 -10.49
C LEU A 262 23.76 -11.35 -9.75
N ILE A 263 22.42 -11.32 -9.78
CA ILE A 263 21.58 -12.32 -9.12
C ILE A 263 21.89 -13.71 -9.66
N ASN A 264 21.98 -13.87 -10.98
CA ASN A 264 22.24 -15.15 -11.60
C ASN A 264 23.68 -15.64 -11.35
N LYS A 265 24.67 -14.73 -11.37
CA LYS A 265 26.09 -15.06 -11.13
C LYS A 265 26.32 -15.62 -9.73
N TYR A 266 25.76 -14.96 -8.71
CA TYR A 266 25.96 -15.35 -7.31
C TYR A 266 24.80 -16.17 -6.73
N ASN A 267 23.75 -16.42 -7.52
CA ASN A 267 22.58 -17.20 -7.12
C ASN A 267 21.82 -16.58 -5.91
N PHE A 268 21.62 -15.27 -5.91
CA PHE A 268 20.73 -14.58 -4.97
C PHE A 268 19.26 -14.91 -5.27
N ASP A 269 18.39 -14.82 -4.26
CA ASP A 269 16.95 -15.06 -4.35
C ASP A 269 16.15 -13.81 -4.72
N GLY A 270 16.76 -12.63 -4.63
CA GLY A 270 16.12 -11.39 -5.01
C GLY A 270 17.03 -10.18 -4.89
N PHE A 271 16.40 -9.03 -5.07
CA PHE A 271 17.05 -7.74 -5.04
C PHE A 271 16.16 -6.70 -4.36
N ASP A 272 16.79 -5.86 -3.55
CA ASP A 272 16.12 -4.88 -2.70
C ASP A 272 16.56 -3.47 -3.06
N LEU A 273 15.58 -2.59 -3.29
CA LEU A 273 15.79 -1.20 -3.73
C LEU A 273 15.73 -0.24 -2.54
N ASP A 274 16.88 0.33 -2.17
CA ASP A 274 17.00 1.23 -1.02
C ASP A 274 17.49 2.62 -1.47
N TRP A 275 16.85 3.17 -2.51
CA TRP A 275 17.08 4.55 -2.92
C TRP A 275 16.45 5.51 -1.91
N GLU A 276 17.29 6.32 -1.25
CA GLU A 276 16.86 7.30 -0.26
C GLU A 276 17.05 8.76 -0.75
N TYR A 277 16.04 9.43 -1.32
CA TYR A 277 14.71 8.93 -1.73
C TYR A 277 14.33 9.51 -3.10
N PRO A 278 13.50 8.83 -3.92
CA PRO A 278 12.92 9.42 -5.12
C PRO A 278 12.20 10.73 -4.80
N GLY A 279 12.48 11.78 -5.57
CA GLY A 279 11.80 13.09 -5.44
C GLY A 279 12.29 13.96 -4.28
N ALA A 280 13.13 13.43 -3.39
CA ALA A 280 13.65 14.16 -2.23
C ALA A 280 14.69 15.21 -2.63
N SER A 281 14.33 16.49 -2.55
CA SER A 281 15.22 17.60 -2.90
C SER A 281 16.48 17.68 -2.03
N ASP A 282 16.37 17.41 -0.73
CA ASP A 282 17.48 17.32 0.22
C ASP A 282 18.43 16.13 -0.05
N ARG A 283 18.01 15.21 -0.92
CA ARG A 283 18.78 14.06 -1.40
C ARG A 283 19.13 14.18 -2.89
N GLN A 284 18.96 15.38 -3.46
CA GLN A 284 19.23 15.71 -4.87
C GLN A 284 18.36 14.92 -5.86
N GLY A 285 17.14 14.56 -5.45
CA GLY A 285 16.11 14.03 -6.33
C GLY A 285 15.37 15.13 -7.11
N ALA A 286 14.59 14.70 -8.11
CA ALA A 286 13.79 15.53 -8.99
C ALA A 286 12.31 15.13 -8.95
N TYR A 287 11.39 16.05 -9.23
CA TYR A 287 9.93 15.78 -9.26
C TYR A 287 9.55 14.59 -10.17
N ALA A 288 10.26 14.42 -11.29
CA ALA A 288 10.02 13.32 -12.23
C ALA A 288 10.39 11.93 -11.66
N ASP A 289 11.15 11.87 -10.57
CA ASP A 289 11.62 10.63 -9.95
C ASP A 289 10.48 9.72 -9.53
N LYS A 290 9.34 10.27 -9.09
CA LYS A 290 8.17 9.46 -8.71
C LYS A 290 7.71 8.54 -9.85
N ALA A 291 7.54 9.11 -11.03
CA ALA A 291 7.15 8.35 -12.22
C ALA A 291 8.29 7.45 -12.71
N ASN A 292 9.53 7.96 -12.68
CA ASN A 292 10.69 7.22 -13.17
C ASN A 292 11.06 6.01 -12.28
N TYR A 293 10.87 6.13 -10.96
CA TYR A 293 11.04 5.03 -10.02
C TYR A 293 10.01 3.93 -10.27
N LEU A 294 8.75 4.28 -10.53
CA LEU A 294 7.74 3.30 -10.95
C LEU A 294 8.15 2.59 -12.26
N LEU A 295 8.66 3.33 -13.25
CA LEU A 295 9.14 2.73 -14.50
C LEU A 295 10.29 1.73 -14.25
N LEU A 296 11.25 2.08 -13.39
CA LEU A 296 12.32 1.16 -12.98
C LEU A 296 11.74 -0.12 -12.38
N VAL A 297 10.83 0.00 -11.40
CA VAL A 297 10.24 -1.17 -10.71
C VAL A 297 9.43 -2.04 -11.69
N GLN A 298 8.71 -1.45 -12.65
CA GLN A 298 8.01 -2.18 -13.71
C GLN A 298 8.98 -2.94 -14.62
N GLU A 299 10.06 -2.30 -15.04
CA GLU A 299 11.09 -2.90 -15.90
C GLU A 299 11.82 -4.05 -15.17
N MET A 300 12.14 -3.88 -13.88
CA MET A 300 12.71 -4.92 -13.03
C MET A 300 11.76 -6.11 -12.86
N ARG A 301 10.49 -5.85 -12.49
CA ARG A 301 9.48 -6.90 -12.33
C ARG A 301 9.34 -7.72 -13.61
N ALA A 302 9.20 -7.06 -14.76
CA ALA A 302 9.09 -7.72 -16.05
C ALA A 302 10.35 -8.52 -16.43
N ALA A 303 11.54 -8.08 -16.01
CA ALA A 303 12.78 -8.84 -16.21
C ALA A 303 12.89 -10.05 -15.28
N PHE A 304 12.43 -9.92 -14.03
CA PHE A 304 12.45 -10.99 -13.02
C PHE A 304 11.43 -12.09 -13.37
N ASP A 305 10.25 -11.72 -13.88
CA ASP A 305 9.20 -12.68 -14.27
C ASP A 305 9.58 -13.53 -15.49
N LYS A 306 10.59 -13.09 -16.27
CA LYS A 306 11.16 -13.87 -17.37
C LYS A 306 12.22 -14.87 -16.92
N GLN A 307 12.69 -14.79 -15.67
CA GLN A 307 13.69 -15.71 -15.17
C GLN A 307 13.08 -17.09 -14.88
N LYS A 308 13.89 -18.14 -14.99
CA LYS A 308 13.45 -19.52 -14.69
C LYS A 308 13.13 -19.73 -13.20
N ARG A 309 13.74 -18.91 -12.35
CA ARG A 309 13.51 -18.85 -10.91
C ARG A 309 12.57 -17.68 -10.63
N GLN A 310 11.67 -17.84 -9.67
CA GLN A 310 10.92 -16.72 -9.14
C GLN A 310 11.86 -15.85 -8.29
N LEU A 311 12.26 -14.70 -8.81
CA LEU A 311 13.11 -13.74 -8.11
C LEU A 311 12.24 -12.76 -7.31
N LEU A 312 12.67 -12.47 -6.08
CA LEU A 312 12.04 -11.49 -5.21
C LEU A 312 12.50 -10.07 -5.60
N LEU A 313 11.55 -9.15 -5.70
CA LEU A 313 11.81 -7.72 -5.84
C LEU A 313 11.19 -6.99 -4.65
N THR A 314 12.04 -6.36 -3.84
CA THR A 314 11.62 -5.66 -2.61
C THR A 314 12.18 -4.23 -2.61
N ALA A 315 11.71 -3.41 -1.67
CA ALA A 315 12.24 -2.06 -1.48
C ALA A 315 12.13 -1.62 -0.02
N ALA A 316 13.17 -0.98 0.51
CA ALA A 316 13.08 -0.18 1.72
C ALA A 316 12.47 1.19 1.42
N VAL A 317 11.45 1.58 2.19
CA VAL A 317 10.67 2.80 1.90
C VAL A 317 10.38 3.61 3.16
N PRO A 318 10.29 4.95 3.05
CA PRO A 318 10.04 5.83 4.19
C PRO A 318 8.56 5.82 4.57
N ILE A 319 8.20 6.36 5.75
CA ILE A 319 6.80 6.55 6.18
C ILE A 319 6.28 8.00 6.32
N PRO A 320 7.11 9.08 6.35
CA PRO A 320 6.58 10.44 6.33
C PRO A 320 5.77 10.73 5.05
N LYS A 321 4.55 11.27 5.21
CA LYS A 321 3.63 11.56 4.11
C LYS A 321 4.25 12.35 2.96
N PHE A 322 5.06 13.36 3.26
CA PHE A 322 5.70 14.19 2.24
C PHE A 322 6.65 13.36 1.34
N ARG A 323 7.41 12.40 1.91
CA ARG A 323 8.27 11.49 1.13
C ARG A 323 7.47 10.62 0.17
N LEU A 324 6.33 10.07 0.63
CA LEU A 324 5.45 9.26 -0.21
C LEU A 324 4.86 10.11 -1.35
N GLN A 325 4.44 11.34 -1.05
CA GLN A 325 3.88 12.25 -2.04
C GLN A 325 4.90 12.61 -3.12
N ASP A 326 6.15 12.87 -2.73
CA ASP A 326 7.24 13.25 -3.63
C ASP A 326 7.75 12.10 -4.50
N GLY A 327 7.74 10.86 -4.00
CA GLY A 327 8.54 9.78 -4.61
C GLY A 327 7.84 8.46 -4.95
N TYR A 328 6.62 8.20 -4.44
CA TYR A 328 6.09 6.83 -4.44
C TYR A 328 4.68 6.70 -5.02
N GLU A 329 4.56 5.93 -6.11
CA GLU A 329 3.29 5.46 -6.68
C GLU A 329 2.80 4.22 -5.91
N VAL A 330 2.35 4.42 -4.66
CA VAL A 330 2.16 3.36 -3.66
C VAL A 330 1.29 2.19 -4.13
N ALA A 331 0.14 2.46 -4.78
CA ALA A 331 -0.76 1.40 -5.24
C ALA A 331 -0.10 0.51 -6.30
N GLN A 332 0.57 1.12 -7.28
CA GLN A 332 1.25 0.41 -8.36
C GLN A 332 2.49 -0.34 -7.84
N LEU A 333 3.27 0.29 -6.95
CA LEU A 333 4.40 -0.37 -6.28
C LEU A 333 3.94 -1.57 -5.44
N GLY A 334 2.82 -1.46 -4.73
CA GLY A 334 2.21 -2.55 -3.97
C GLY A 334 1.78 -3.76 -4.81
N GLN A 335 1.50 -3.55 -6.10
CA GLN A 335 1.22 -4.65 -7.02
C GLN A 335 2.52 -5.33 -7.50
N LEU A 336 3.57 -4.55 -7.74
CA LEU A 336 4.81 -5.01 -8.39
C LEU A 336 5.81 -5.63 -7.41
N LEU A 337 5.95 -5.08 -6.21
CA LEU A 337 6.91 -5.55 -5.21
C LEU A 337 6.38 -6.81 -4.50
N ASP A 338 7.27 -7.74 -4.18
CA ASP A 338 6.93 -8.93 -3.38
C ASP A 338 6.75 -8.55 -1.91
N GLN A 339 7.59 -7.64 -1.40
CA GLN A 339 7.54 -7.08 -0.05
C GLN A 339 7.95 -5.60 -0.08
N ILE A 340 7.38 -4.83 0.85
CA ILE A 340 7.68 -3.42 1.07
C ILE A 340 8.21 -3.31 2.50
N HIS A 341 9.48 -2.97 2.65
CA HIS A 341 10.14 -2.87 3.95
C HIS A 341 10.00 -1.44 4.47
N LEU A 342 9.06 -1.23 5.39
CA LEU A 342 8.77 0.09 5.93
C LEU A 342 9.84 0.49 6.93
N MET A 343 10.56 1.58 6.66
CA MET A 343 11.54 2.16 7.59
C MET A 343 10.82 2.96 8.68
N THR A 344 10.13 2.24 9.57
CA THR A 344 9.34 2.77 10.70
C THR A 344 10.21 3.14 11.90
N TYR A 345 11.39 3.70 11.62
CA TYR A 345 12.39 4.18 12.56
C TYR A 345 13.00 5.48 12.01
N ASP A 346 13.86 6.13 12.78
CA ASP A 346 14.37 7.48 12.48
C ASP A 346 13.26 8.52 12.27
N LEU A 347 12.18 8.34 13.00
CA LEU A 347 11.05 9.25 13.03
C LEU A 347 11.39 10.52 13.83
N ARG A 348 12.41 10.41 14.70
CA ARG A 348 13.01 11.50 15.48
C ARG A 348 14.53 11.28 15.49
N GLY A 349 15.26 12.36 15.71
CA GLY A 349 16.72 12.37 15.75
C GLY A 349 17.22 13.79 15.98
N VAL A 350 18.54 13.99 15.93
CA VAL A 350 19.17 15.30 16.19
C VAL A 350 18.63 16.43 15.30
N TRP A 351 18.18 16.10 14.08
CA TRP A 351 17.57 17.04 13.13
C TRP A 351 16.22 17.61 13.61
N ALA A 352 15.52 16.93 14.52
CA ALA A 352 14.30 17.42 15.13
C ALA A 352 14.58 18.57 16.12
N GLY A 353 15.78 18.59 16.72
CA GLY A 353 16.22 19.63 17.67
C GLY A 353 15.78 19.43 19.10
N PHE A 354 15.30 18.24 19.45
CA PHE A 354 14.92 17.83 20.79
C PHE A 354 15.14 16.32 20.96
N ALA A 355 15.33 15.86 22.19
CA ALA A 355 15.49 14.45 22.51
C ALA A 355 14.14 13.74 22.49
N ASP A 356 14.05 12.61 21.79
CA ASP A 356 12.83 11.82 21.66
C ASP A 356 13.15 10.40 21.18
N VAL A 357 12.25 9.45 21.44
CA VAL A 357 12.33 8.10 20.90
C VAL A 357 12.13 8.14 19.38
N HIS A 358 12.87 7.32 18.65
CA HIS A 358 12.93 7.42 17.18
C HIS A 358 12.00 6.47 16.43
N SER A 359 11.26 5.61 17.12
CA SER A 359 10.27 4.71 16.50
C SER A 359 8.97 4.57 17.32
N PRO A 360 8.37 5.66 17.83
CA PRO A 360 7.15 5.59 18.65
C PRO A 360 6.03 4.87 17.91
N LEU A 361 5.39 3.89 18.57
CA LEU A 361 4.30 3.10 18.00
C LEU A 361 3.05 3.95 17.74
N TYR A 362 2.71 4.83 18.67
CA TYR A 362 1.50 5.67 18.58
C TYR A 362 1.81 7.15 18.77
N LYS A 363 0.94 8.00 18.22
CA LYS A 363 0.89 9.43 18.48
C LYS A 363 0.73 9.72 19.98
N ARG A 364 1.48 10.70 20.49
CA ARG A 364 1.44 11.16 21.88
C ARG A 364 0.65 12.48 22.01
N PRO A 365 -0.57 12.47 22.58
CA PRO A 365 -1.38 13.69 22.72
C PRO A 365 -0.65 14.78 23.51
N GLY A 366 -0.65 16.02 22.99
CA GLY A 366 0.05 17.15 23.60
C GLY A 366 1.58 17.13 23.48
N ILE A 367 2.15 16.09 22.84
CA ILE A 367 3.57 16.00 22.51
C ILE A 367 3.73 16.02 20.99
N ASP A 368 3.09 15.11 20.26
CA ASP A 368 3.20 15.04 18.81
C ASP A 368 2.22 16.01 18.13
N GLU A 369 2.78 17.08 17.57
CA GLU A 369 2.04 18.18 16.93
C GLU A 369 2.58 18.45 15.51
N TYR A 370 1.77 19.07 14.67
CA TYR A 370 2.12 19.47 13.31
C TYR A 370 2.63 18.28 12.47
N ALA A 371 3.80 18.42 11.84
CA ALA A 371 4.41 17.37 11.01
C ALA A 371 4.71 16.07 11.78
N TYR A 372 4.75 16.12 13.12
CA TYR A 372 5.01 14.95 13.97
C TYR A 372 3.75 14.18 14.36
N GLU A 373 2.56 14.76 14.14
CA GLU A 373 1.27 14.21 14.58
C GLU A 373 1.05 12.76 14.08
N ALA A 374 1.29 12.52 12.79
CA ALA A 374 1.18 11.22 12.15
C ALA A 374 2.54 10.51 11.96
N LEU A 375 3.61 11.05 12.54
CA LEU A 375 4.96 10.52 12.37
C LEU A 375 5.29 9.52 13.48
N ASN A 376 4.57 8.39 13.44
CA ASN A 376 4.67 7.23 14.33
C ASN A 376 4.46 5.94 13.50
N VAL A 377 4.82 4.77 14.06
CA VAL A 377 4.78 3.48 13.36
C VAL A 377 3.35 3.14 12.91
N ASN A 378 2.36 3.33 13.77
CA ASN A 378 0.97 2.98 13.47
C ASN A 378 0.43 3.77 12.27
N ASP A 379 0.54 5.09 12.34
CA ASP A 379 -0.05 5.98 11.33
C ASP A 379 0.73 5.91 10.02
N GLY A 380 2.06 5.83 10.09
CA GLY A 380 2.91 5.69 8.91
C GLY A 380 2.70 4.37 8.16
N THR A 381 2.55 3.26 8.88
CA THR A 381 2.24 1.95 8.26
C THR A 381 0.84 1.95 7.63
N ASN A 382 -0.15 2.48 8.35
CA ASN A 382 -1.52 2.57 7.84
C ASN A 382 -1.65 3.56 6.67
N LEU A 383 -0.78 4.58 6.59
CA LEU A 383 -0.72 5.48 5.45
C LEU A 383 -0.40 4.71 4.16
N TRP A 384 0.64 3.86 4.17
CA TRP A 384 0.97 3.00 3.03
C TRP A 384 -0.20 2.12 2.59
N HIS A 385 -0.89 1.51 3.56
CA HIS A 385 -2.07 0.70 3.27
C HIS A 385 -3.20 1.54 2.65
N SER A 386 -3.51 2.70 3.25
CA SER A 386 -4.56 3.61 2.77
C SER A 386 -4.26 4.16 1.36
N MET A 387 -2.99 4.23 0.98
CA MET A 387 -2.53 4.70 -0.33
C MET A 387 -2.47 3.58 -1.39
N GLY A 388 -2.83 2.35 -1.04
CA GLY A 388 -2.99 1.27 -2.03
C GLY A 388 -2.18 0.00 -1.77
N ALA A 389 -1.26 0.00 -0.81
CA ALA A 389 -0.39 -1.16 -0.58
C ALA A 389 -1.13 -2.31 0.15
N PRO A 390 -1.02 -3.56 -0.33
CA PRO A 390 -1.62 -4.71 0.36
C PRO A 390 -0.94 -4.98 1.70
N LYS A 391 -1.72 -5.14 2.79
CA LYS A 391 -1.18 -5.37 4.14
C LYS A 391 -0.21 -6.55 4.21
N HIS A 392 -0.49 -7.65 3.51
CA HIS A 392 0.36 -8.84 3.49
C HIS A 392 1.74 -8.63 2.87
N LYS A 393 1.95 -7.52 2.13
CA LYS A 393 3.25 -7.12 1.58
C LYS A 393 3.96 -6.04 2.41
N LEU A 394 3.26 -5.41 3.36
CA LEU A 394 3.86 -4.39 4.24
C LEU A 394 4.59 -5.09 5.39
N ILE A 395 5.92 -4.97 5.39
CA ILE A 395 6.79 -5.53 6.42
C ILE A 395 7.30 -4.39 7.29
N VAL A 396 6.97 -4.40 8.57
CA VAL A 396 7.18 -3.27 9.48
C VAL A 396 8.60 -3.30 10.06
N GLY A 397 9.37 -2.25 9.83
CA GLY A 397 10.74 -2.11 10.33
C GLY A 397 10.82 -1.84 11.83
N VAL A 398 11.71 -2.54 12.51
CA VAL A 398 12.11 -2.27 13.89
C VAL A 398 13.61 -2.01 13.98
N PRO A 399 14.04 -0.97 14.71
CA PRO A 399 15.45 -0.65 14.84
C PRO A 399 16.09 -1.44 15.99
N PHE A 400 17.26 -2.04 15.75
CA PHE A 400 18.11 -2.64 16.80
C PHE A 400 19.19 -1.66 17.27
N TYR A 401 18.88 -0.37 17.20
CA TYR A 401 19.72 0.72 17.64
C TYR A 401 18.83 1.80 18.26
N GLY A 402 19.44 2.72 18.99
CA GLY A 402 18.79 3.93 19.48
C GLY A 402 19.36 5.18 18.83
N ARG A 403 18.55 6.23 18.81
CA ARG A 403 19.03 7.59 18.54
C ARG A 403 19.40 8.26 19.85
N SER A 404 20.63 8.76 19.92
CA SER A 404 21.19 9.37 21.14
C SER A 404 21.39 10.87 20.99
N TYR A 405 21.37 11.59 22.11
CA TYR A 405 21.40 13.04 22.17
C TYR A 405 22.27 13.51 23.34
N THR A 406 22.85 14.69 23.19
CA THR A 406 23.41 15.47 24.31
C THR A 406 22.41 16.55 24.69
N LEU A 407 21.88 16.47 25.90
CA LEU A 407 20.89 17.40 26.47
C LEU A 407 21.49 18.79 26.67
N GLY A 408 20.68 19.83 26.45
CA GLY A 408 21.06 21.21 26.76
C GLY A 408 21.03 21.50 28.27
N ASP A 409 20.19 20.78 29.00
CA ASP A 409 20.08 20.82 30.46
C ASP A 409 19.87 19.40 30.98
N LYS A 410 20.84 18.87 31.74
CA LYS A 410 20.81 17.51 32.31
C LYS A 410 19.65 17.26 33.28
N THR A 411 18.99 18.31 33.78
CA THR A 411 17.80 18.19 34.64
C THR A 411 16.51 18.04 33.83
N GLN A 412 16.55 18.30 32.51
CA GLN A 412 15.43 18.12 31.60
C GLN A 412 15.68 16.87 30.75
N HIS A 413 15.16 15.73 31.21
CA HIS A 413 15.40 14.41 30.59
C HIS A 413 14.15 13.74 30.01
N GLY A 414 12.98 14.40 30.12
CA GLY A 414 11.75 13.90 29.53
C GLY A 414 11.73 13.97 27.99
N LEU A 415 10.70 13.39 27.38
CA LEU A 415 10.47 13.51 25.94
C LEU A 415 10.39 15.00 25.54
N LYS A 416 10.93 15.32 24.36
CA LYS A 416 11.12 16.69 23.86
C LYS A 416 12.06 17.58 24.68
N ALA A 417 12.91 17.00 25.53
CA ALA A 417 13.96 17.77 26.19
C ALA A 417 14.85 18.50 25.18
N PRO A 418 15.27 19.76 25.46
CA PRO A 418 16.13 20.51 24.57
C PRO A 418 17.51 19.85 24.46
N ILE A 419 18.08 19.85 23.26
CA ILE A 419 19.41 19.27 22.99
C ILE A 419 20.42 20.36 22.68
N ASN A 420 21.70 20.06 22.88
CA ASN A 420 22.79 20.95 22.54
C ASN A 420 23.14 20.93 21.03
N ARG A 421 22.15 21.23 20.19
CA ARG A 421 22.14 21.03 18.72
C ARG A 421 23.29 21.69 17.95
N TRP A 422 23.88 22.75 18.50
CA TRP A 422 24.84 23.59 17.76
C TRP A 422 26.25 23.58 18.36
N THR A 423 26.51 22.66 19.28
CA THR A 423 27.82 22.57 19.94
C THR A 423 28.63 21.38 19.40
N PRO A 424 29.81 21.64 18.81
CA PRO A 424 30.74 20.59 18.43
C PRO A 424 31.22 19.76 19.64
N PRO A 425 31.69 18.52 19.44
CA PRO A 425 31.83 17.84 18.15
C PRO A 425 30.53 17.19 17.66
N ASN A 426 29.56 16.92 18.54
CA ASN A 426 28.44 16.02 18.23
C ASN A 426 27.18 16.71 17.70
N MET A 427 27.12 18.05 17.72
CA MET A 427 26.00 18.85 17.20
C MET A 427 24.63 18.39 17.75
N GLY A 428 24.58 18.15 19.06
CA GLY A 428 23.40 17.65 19.77
C GLY A 428 23.21 16.13 19.76
N GLY A 429 24.01 15.40 18.98
CA GLY A 429 24.10 13.94 19.08
C GLY A 429 24.70 13.50 20.41
N GLY A 430 24.29 12.33 20.88
CA GLY A 430 24.95 11.66 22.00
C GLY A 430 26.36 11.24 21.59
N ASN A 431 27.21 11.01 22.59
CA ASN A 431 28.57 10.55 22.35
C ASN A 431 28.57 9.25 21.51
N PRO A 432 29.54 9.09 20.59
CA PRO A 432 29.63 7.89 19.78
C PRO A 432 29.85 6.66 20.68
N GLY A 433 29.12 5.59 20.37
CA GLY A 433 29.34 4.28 21.01
C GLY A 433 30.74 3.75 20.69
N LYS A 434 31.28 2.91 21.57
CA LYS A 434 32.64 2.37 21.43
C LYS A 434 32.83 1.61 20.11
N TYR A 435 31.81 0.88 19.66
CA TYR A 435 31.91 -0.06 18.55
C TYR A 435 31.24 0.46 17.28
N THR A 436 30.09 1.13 17.41
CA THR A 436 29.43 1.77 16.27
C THR A 436 30.17 3.03 15.82
N ASN A 437 30.85 3.71 16.76
CA ASN A 437 31.62 4.93 16.53
C ASN A 437 30.84 6.02 15.76
N ALA A 438 29.53 6.10 16.01
CA ALA A 438 28.62 7.00 15.33
C ALA A 438 27.96 7.95 16.32
N SER A 439 28.26 9.25 16.24
CA SER A 439 27.60 10.26 17.08
C SER A 439 26.09 10.26 16.81
N GLY A 440 25.29 10.29 17.88
CA GLY A 440 23.83 10.28 17.79
C GLY A 440 23.18 8.91 17.50
N MET A 441 23.95 7.82 17.54
CA MET A 441 23.45 6.45 17.38
C MET A 441 24.18 5.50 18.34
N LEU A 442 23.46 4.55 18.93
CA LEU A 442 24.04 3.46 19.72
C LEU A 442 23.39 2.14 19.31
N ALA A 443 24.17 1.07 19.12
CA ALA A 443 23.61 -0.27 18.93
C ALA A 443 22.90 -0.75 20.20
N TYR A 444 21.96 -1.70 20.10
CA TYR A 444 21.30 -2.25 21.29
C TYR A 444 22.32 -2.83 22.29
N TYR A 445 23.36 -3.53 21.81
CA TYR A 445 24.43 -4.05 22.67
C TYR A 445 25.28 -2.96 23.36
N GLU A 446 25.28 -1.72 22.85
CA GLU A 446 25.94 -0.57 23.50
C GLU A 446 25.05 0.08 24.56
N ILE A 447 23.72 -0.05 24.41
CA ILE A 447 22.75 0.52 25.34
C ILE A 447 22.49 -0.43 26.51
N CYS A 448 22.34 -1.72 26.24
CA CYS A 448 21.91 -2.69 27.25
C CYS A 448 22.90 -2.89 28.40
N VAL A 449 24.18 -2.55 28.18
CA VAL A 449 25.28 -2.72 29.15
C VAL A 449 25.32 -1.58 30.17
N GLU A 450 24.63 -0.47 29.87
CA GLU A 450 24.59 0.75 30.68
C GLU A 450 23.60 0.62 31.86
N LYS A 451 23.84 -0.33 32.76
CA LYS A 451 22.91 -0.66 33.87
C LYS A 451 22.71 0.47 34.89
N ASP A 452 23.64 1.41 34.96
CA ASP A 452 23.60 2.53 35.90
C ASP A 452 22.82 3.74 35.36
N TRP A 453 22.34 3.68 34.11
CA TRP A 453 21.51 4.74 33.55
C TRP A 453 20.10 4.68 34.13
N THR A 454 19.40 5.81 34.12
CA THR A 454 17.98 5.82 34.45
C THR A 454 17.19 5.41 33.22
N HIS A 455 16.45 4.31 33.33
CA HIS A 455 15.59 3.79 32.26
C HIS A 455 14.13 4.17 32.51
N GLU A 456 13.51 4.77 31.50
CA GLU A 456 12.11 5.16 31.49
C GLU A 456 11.41 4.61 30.25
N VAL A 457 10.07 4.67 30.25
CA VAL A 457 9.25 4.18 29.15
C VAL A 457 8.27 5.26 28.73
N ASP A 458 8.25 5.57 27.43
CA ASP A 458 7.16 6.27 26.81
C ASP A 458 5.93 5.34 26.75
N ASN A 459 5.04 5.47 27.72
CA ASN A 459 3.88 4.58 27.85
C ASN A 459 2.89 4.69 26.68
N VAL A 460 2.90 5.79 25.92
CA VAL A 460 2.01 5.98 24.77
C VAL A 460 2.73 5.54 23.49
N GLY A 461 3.96 6.02 23.27
CA GLY A 461 4.81 5.62 22.16
C GLY A 461 5.33 4.18 22.25
N LYS A 462 5.17 3.49 23.38
CA LYS A 462 5.58 2.10 23.60
C LYS A 462 7.07 1.83 23.35
N CYS A 463 7.92 2.81 23.66
CA CYS A 463 9.37 2.71 23.47
C CYS A 463 10.12 3.09 24.76
N PRO A 464 11.19 2.38 25.12
CA PRO A 464 12.07 2.79 26.20
C PRO A 464 12.95 3.98 25.80
N PHE A 465 13.39 4.73 26.79
CA PHE A 465 14.52 5.63 26.69
C PHE A 465 15.34 5.58 27.98
N ALA A 466 16.61 5.96 27.88
CA ALA A 466 17.50 5.98 29.02
C ALA A 466 18.36 7.24 29.01
N TYR A 467 18.80 7.69 30.19
CA TYR A 467 19.67 8.85 30.31
C TYR A 467 20.62 8.74 31.51
N SER A 468 21.77 9.41 31.38
CA SER A 468 22.78 9.57 32.43
C SER A 468 23.57 10.86 32.19
N GLY A 469 23.63 11.73 33.20
CA GLY A 469 24.21 13.06 33.04
C GLY A 469 23.47 13.85 31.94
N ASP A 470 24.20 14.31 30.94
CA ASP A 470 23.65 15.00 29.77
C ASP A 470 23.41 14.06 28.56
N GLN A 471 23.64 12.75 28.70
CA GLN A 471 23.44 11.79 27.64
C GLN A 471 22.04 11.18 27.72
N TRP A 472 21.38 11.06 26.56
CA TRP A 472 20.03 10.52 26.43
C TRP A 472 19.95 9.61 25.21
N VAL A 473 19.25 8.48 25.29
CA VAL A 473 19.03 7.57 24.15
C VAL A 473 17.61 7.01 24.15
N GLY A 474 16.96 7.06 22.99
CA GLY A 474 15.65 6.45 22.76
C GLY A 474 15.80 5.28 21.80
N TYR A 475 15.33 4.10 22.20
CA TYR A 475 15.71 2.83 21.59
C TYR A 475 14.59 1.79 21.67
N GLU A 476 14.89 0.54 21.31
CA GLU A 476 14.01 -0.61 21.45
C GLU A 476 14.57 -1.64 22.43
N ASP A 477 13.72 -2.26 23.24
CA ASP A 477 14.05 -3.42 24.07
C ASP A 477 13.14 -4.61 23.75
N GLU A 478 13.33 -5.73 24.44
CA GLU A 478 12.49 -6.93 24.27
C GLU A 478 10.99 -6.65 24.48
N THR A 479 10.64 -5.70 25.34
CA THR A 479 9.25 -5.34 25.64
C THR A 479 8.63 -4.55 24.49
N SER A 480 9.29 -3.50 24.02
CA SER A 480 8.78 -2.67 22.91
C SER A 480 8.75 -3.45 21.60
N ILE A 481 9.76 -4.28 21.33
CA ILE A 481 9.74 -5.20 20.19
C ILE A 481 8.56 -6.17 20.29
N GLY A 482 8.36 -6.79 21.47
CA GLY A 482 7.22 -7.68 21.70
C GLY A 482 5.87 -7.00 21.45
N GLN A 483 5.70 -5.76 21.91
CA GLN A 483 4.49 -4.96 21.70
C GLN A 483 4.26 -4.61 20.23
N LYS A 484 5.32 -4.27 19.49
CA LYS A 484 5.23 -4.02 18.04
C LYS A 484 4.86 -5.28 17.26
N MET A 485 5.40 -6.44 17.64
CA MET A 485 5.00 -7.71 17.02
C MET A 485 3.54 -8.06 17.30
N ASP A 486 3.08 -7.87 18.54
CA ASP A 486 1.66 -8.07 18.89
C ASP A 486 0.75 -7.14 18.07
N TRP A 487 1.18 -5.89 17.85
CA TRP A 487 0.47 -4.94 16.99
C TRP A 487 0.49 -5.36 15.51
N ILE A 488 1.62 -5.83 14.96
CA ILE A 488 1.72 -6.36 13.58
C ILE A 488 0.71 -7.50 13.36
N VAL A 489 0.64 -8.44 14.31
CA VAL A 489 -0.30 -9.57 14.27
C VAL A 489 -1.74 -9.07 14.33
N LYS A 490 -2.03 -8.15 15.24
CA LYS A 490 -3.37 -7.58 15.41
C LYS A 490 -3.85 -6.84 14.16
N GLU A 491 -2.99 -6.04 13.54
CA GLU A 491 -3.35 -5.22 12.37
C GLU A 491 -3.33 -6.00 11.05
N GLY A 492 -2.76 -7.21 11.04
CA GLY A 492 -2.75 -8.07 9.85
C GLY A 492 -1.64 -7.73 8.84
N PHE A 493 -0.52 -7.15 9.29
CA PHE A 493 0.61 -6.83 8.39
C PHE A 493 1.45 -8.07 8.05
N GLY A 494 2.26 -7.99 6.99
CA GLY A 494 3.00 -9.12 6.41
C GLY A 494 4.14 -9.68 7.26
N GLY A 495 4.59 -8.93 8.26
CA GLY A 495 5.67 -9.35 9.16
C GLY A 495 6.50 -8.20 9.69
N GLY A 496 7.67 -8.53 10.23
CA GLY A 496 8.65 -7.60 10.77
C GLY A 496 9.95 -7.59 9.96
N MET A 497 10.53 -6.40 9.80
CA MET A 497 11.85 -6.18 9.22
C MET A 497 12.77 -5.60 10.31
N VAL A 498 14.06 -5.91 10.29
CA VAL A 498 15.01 -5.37 11.25
C VAL A 498 16.17 -4.64 10.57
N TRP A 499 16.43 -3.43 11.06
CA TRP A 499 17.67 -2.69 10.80
C TRP A 499 18.47 -2.53 12.11
N ALA A 500 19.60 -3.20 12.28
CA ALA A 500 20.09 -4.34 11.50
C ALA A 500 20.48 -5.48 12.45
N ILE A 501 20.58 -6.71 11.93
CA ILE A 501 20.82 -7.89 12.78
C ILE A 501 22.14 -7.84 13.54
N ASP A 502 23.14 -7.18 12.97
CA ASP A 502 24.45 -6.97 13.57
C ASP A 502 24.46 -5.94 14.70
N LEU A 503 23.32 -5.27 14.97
CA LEU A 503 23.14 -4.33 16.08
C LEU A 503 22.38 -4.93 17.27
N ASP A 504 21.85 -6.17 17.14
CA ASP A 504 21.35 -6.96 18.28
C ASP A 504 22.50 -7.36 19.21
N ASP A 505 22.18 -7.87 20.41
CA ASP A 505 23.19 -8.50 21.26
C ASP A 505 23.56 -9.92 20.80
N PHE A 506 24.25 -10.01 19.67
CA PHE A 506 24.65 -11.28 19.07
C PHE A 506 25.79 -12.01 19.81
N THR A 507 26.43 -11.33 20.76
CA THR A 507 27.47 -11.92 21.62
C THR A 507 26.91 -12.39 22.97
N GLY A 508 25.77 -11.86 23.40
CA GLY A 508 25.12 -12.18 24.67
C GLY A 508 25.67 -11.38 25.85
N VAL A 509 26.26 -10.20 25.63
CA VAL A 509 26.81 -9.35 26.71
C VAL A 509 25.73 -8.79 27.63
N CYS A 510 24.49 -8.63 27.14
CA CYS A 510 23.33 -8.24 27.92
C CYS A 510 22.73 -9.43 28.70
N GLY A 511 23.18 -10.66 28.41
CA GLY A 511 22.81 -11.90 29.10
C GLY A 511 22.28 -13.01 28.18
N LYS A 512 21.62 -12.67 27.07
CA LYS A 512 21.10 -13.65 26.08
C LYS A 512 21.56 -13.24 24.70
N LYS A 513 21.95 -14.21 23.88
CA LYS A 513 22.31 -13.97 22.47
C LYS A 513 21.07 -13.70 21.62
N ASN A 514 21.14 -12.67 20.77
CA ASN A 514 20.09 -12.20 19.86
C ASN A 514 18.73 -11.99 20.56
N PRO A 515 18.67 -11.24 21.67
CA PRO A 515 17.46 -11.13 22.48
C PRO A 515 16.30 -10.51 21.71
N LEU A 516 16.54 -9.43 20.96
CA LEU A 516 15.49 -8.73 20.23
C LEU A 516 14.93 -9.59 19.08
N LEU A 517 15.82 -10.18 18.28
CA LEU A 517 15.41 -11.03 17.17
C LEU A 517 14.69 -12.32 17.63
N THR A 518 15.10 -12.86 18.78
CA THR A 518 14.43 -14.01 19.40
C THR A 518 13.00 -13.67 19.82
N VAL A 519 12.75 -12.47 20.35
CA VAL A 519 11.39 -12.01 20.65
C VAL A 519 10.55 -11.93 19.37
N MET A 520 11.08 -11.33 18.29
CA MET A 520 10.39 -11.27 17.00
C MET A 520 10.01 -12.65 16.49
N LYS A 521 10.96 -13.59 16.48
CA LYS A 521 10.72 -14.97 16.04
C LYS A 521 9.62 -15.64 16.85
N ASN A 522 9.66 -15.52 18.17
CA ASN A 522 8.68 -16.15 19.05
C ASN A 522 7.27 -15.61 18.87
N LYS A 523 7.12 -14.31 18.59
CA LYS A 523 5.83 -13.66 18.37
C LYS A 523 5.23 -13.96 17.00
N LEU A 524 6.06 -14.12 15.96
CA LEU A 524 5.59 -14.27 14.58
C LEU A 524 5.56 -15.72 14.06
N LYS A 525 6.17 -16.69 14.76
CA LYS A 525 6.29 -18.09 14.26
C LYS A 525 4.96 -18.77 13.87
N ASP A 526 3.88 -18.49 14.61
CA ASP A 526 2.57 -19.12 14.40
C ASP A 526 1.59 -18.19 13.67
N TYR A 527 2.00 -16.96 13.37
CA TYR A 527 1.17 -15.98 12.71
C TYR A 527 1.02 -16.30 11.22
N LYS A 528 -0.24 -16.35 10.78
CA LYS A 528 -0.66 -16.58 9.40
C LYS A 528 -1.26 -15.29 8.85
N VAL A 529 -0.57 -14.68 7.90
CA VAL A 529 -0.97 -13.43 7.25
C VAL A 529 -2.03 -13.74 6.21
N VAL A 530 -3.17 -13.03 6.25
CA VAL A 530 -4.23 -13.16 5.25
C VAL A 530 -3.85 -12.39 3.99
N VAL A 531 -3.81 -13.08 2.85
CA VAL A 531 -3.63 -12.48 1.52
C VAL A 531 -4.99 -12.07 1.00
N ASP A 532 -5.24 -10.77 0.93
CA ASP A 532 -6.37 -10.20 0.21
C ASP A 532 -6.03 -10.11 -1.30
N PRO A 533 -6.68 -10.91 -2.17
CA PRO A 533 -6.38 -10.91 -3.59
C PRO A 533 -6.95 -9.69 -4.33
N THR A 534 -7.81 -8.88 -3.69
CA THR A 534 -8.43 -7.72 -4.34
C THR A 534 -7.62 -6.44 -4.26
N GLY A 535 -6.56 -6.39 -3.45
CA GLY A 535 -5.96 -5.11 -3.05
C GLY A 535 -7.02 -4.19 -2.41
N PRO A 536 -6.65 -3.00 -1.93
CA PRO A 536 -7.66 -2.04 -1.51
C PRO A 536 -8.58 -1.72 -2.68
N SER A 537 -9.88 -1.99 -2.51
CA SER A 537 -10.93 -1.65 -3.46
C SER A 537 -10.93 -0.14 -3.72
N THR A 538 -10.23 0.27 -4.77
CA THR A 538 -10.49 1.55 -5.41
C THR A 538 -11.39 1.25 -6.60
N LYS A 539 -12.62 1.76 -6.56
CA LYS A 539 -13.51 1.81 -7.72
C LYS A 539 -13.37 3.23 -8.32
N PRO A 540 -12.53 3.46 -9.34
CA PRO A 540 -12.71 4.62 -10.21
C PRO A 540 -13.91 4.36 -11.12
N GLY A 541 -14.82 5.33 -11.24
CA GLY A 541 -15.91 5.27 -12.23
C GLY A 541 -15.37 5.26 -13.68
N PRO A 542 -16.15 4.77 -14.66
CA PRO A 542 -15.65 4.59 -16.03
C PRO A 542 -15.42 5.93 -16.75
N PRO A 543 -14.43 6.02 -17.64
CA PRO A 543 -14.17 7.22 -18.42
C PRO A 543 -15.10 7.28 -19.64
N THR A 544 -15.92 8.31 -19.76
CA THR A 544 -16.68 8.60 -20.99
C THR A 544 -15.86 9.48 -21.93
N GLN A 545 -15.59 8.95 -23.12
CA GLN A 545 -14.95 9.62 -24.25
C GLN A 545 -15.87 10.71 -24.85
N PRO A 546 -15.34 11.77 -25.48
CA PRO A 546 -16.12 12.91 -25.93
C PRO A 546 -16.81 12.65 -27.27
N THR A 547 -18.14 12.74 -27.32
CA THR A 547 -18.89 12.91 -28.57
C THR A 547 -19.03 14.39 -28.92
N GLN A 548 -18.60 14.73 -30.13
CA GLN A 548 -18.60 16.04 -30.76
C GLN A 548 -20.03 16.61 -30.93
N PRO A 549 -20.29 17.92 -30.72
CA PRO A 549 -21.64 18.47 -30.82
C PRO A 549 -22.00 18.91 -32.23
N THR A 550 -23.18 18.48 -32.69
CA THR A 550 -23.89 19.05 -33.86
C THR A 550 -24.63 20.32 -33.43
N PRO A 551 -24.59 21.42 -34.20
CA PRO A 551 -25.18 22.68 -33.77
C PRO A 551 -26.68 22.77 -34.08
N SER A 552 -27.42 23.47 -33.22
CA SER A 552 -28.79 23.92 -33.47
C SER A 552 -29.02 25.30 -32.82
N PRO A 553 -29.99 26.07 -33.33
CA PRO A 553 -29.75 27.46 -33.70
C PRO A 553 -30.21 28.50 -32.66
N VAL A 554 -29.62 29.67 -32.85
CA VAL A 554 -29.82 30.96 -32.20
C VAL A 554 -31.30 31.37 -32.12
N ALA A 555 -31.69 31.93 -30.97
CA ALA A 555 -32.70 32.98 -30.90
C ALA A 555 -32.27 34.06 -29.89
N SER A 556 -32.23 35.28 -30.41
CA SER A 556 -31.84 36.57 -29.85
C SER A 556 -32.97 37.28 -29.08
N THR A 557 -32.60 38.18 -28.16
CA THR A 557 -33.12 39.58 -27.97
C THR A 557 -32.56 40.13 -26.64
N THR A 558 -31.60 41.08 -26.60
CA THR A 558 -31.63 42.57 -26.75
C THR A 558 -32.17 43.38 -25.56
N GLY A 559 -31.35 44.36 -25.13
CA GLY A 559 -31.77 45.64 -24.51
C GLY A 559 -31.04 46.00 -23.20
N THR A 560 -29.91 46.74 -23.21
CA THR A 560 -29.74 48.22 -23.04
C THR A 560 -30.17 48.78 -21.67
N GLY A 561 -29.43 49.64 -20.94
CA GLY A 561 -28.14 50.33 -21.08
C GLY A 561 -28.00 51.51 -20.06
N GLY A 562 -26.77 52.05 -19.88
CA GLY A 562 -26.43 53.44 -19.45
C GLY A 562 -26.03 53.67 -17.97
N THR A 563 -24.77 54.01 -17.60
CA THR A 563 -23.99 55.31 -17.60
C THR A 563 -24.34 56.29 -16.44
N VAL A 564 -23.50 57.10 -15.75
CA VAL A 564 -22.05 57.50 -15.70
C VAL A 564 -21.81 58.47 -14.50
N GLY A 565 -20.56 58.54 -13.97
CA GLY A 565 -19.82 59.74 -13.45
C GLY A 565 -20.21 60.41 -12.10
N THR A 566 -19.38 61.15 -11.32
CA THR A 566 -17.98 61.66 -11.45
C THR A 566 -17.46 62.22 -10.09
N THR A 567 -16.13 62.29 -9.96
CA THR A 567 -15.13 62.89 -9.01
C THR A 567 -15.37 64.18 -8.17
N VAL A 568 -14.63 64.40 -7.05
CA VAL A 568 -13.40 65.28 -6.90
C VAL A 568 -12.92 65.48 -5.41
N SER A 569 -11.59 65.29 -5.21
CA SER A 569 -10.52 65.84 -4.32
C SER A 569 -10.64 66.36 -2.86
N GLY A 570 -9.53 66.17 -2.11
CA GLY A 570 -9.07 67.03 -1.00
C GLY A 570 -8.08 66.35 -0.01
N GLN A 571 -6.77 66.61 -0.12
CA GLN A 571 -5.69 66.11 0.78
C GLN A 571 -5.42 67.06 1.97
N THR A 572 -5.00 66.51 3.11
CA THR A 572 -3.94 67.07 4.00
C THR A 572 -3.40 65.98 4.94
N ALA A 573 -2.10 66.02 5.22
CA ALA A 573 -1.30 64.93 5.77
C ALA A 573 -1.17 64.94 7.31
N GLY A 574 -1.01 63.76 7.90
CA GLY A 574 -0.57 63.52 9.27
C GLY A 574 -0.36 62.02 9.51
N THR A 575 0.90 61.61 9.67
CA THR A 575 1.35 60.20 9.72
C THR A 575 1.07 59.53 11.06
N THR A 576 0.28 58.46 11.02
CA THR A 576 0.29 57.33 11.97
C THR A 576 0.19 56.04 11.15
N GLY A 577 1.23 55.20 11.23
CA GLY A 577 1.31 53.95 10.48
C GLY A 577 0.19 52.99 10.86
N THR A 578 -0.69 52.72 9.91
CA THR A 578 -1.78 51.75 9.99
C THR A 578 -1.46 50.57 9.10
N VAL A 579 -1.64 49.37 9.66
CA VAL A 579 -1.55 48.07 8.97
C VAL A 579 -2.50 48.10 7.77
N ALA A 580 -1.95 47.93 6.57
CA ALA A 580 -2.73 47.82 5.35
C ALA A 580 -3.51 46.50 5.35
N THR A 581 -4.84 46.58 5.43
CA THR A 581 -5.73 45.52 4.97
C THR A 581 -5.47 45.29 3.48
N GLN A 582 -4.90 44.14 3.14
CA GLN A 582 -4.76 43.69 1.75
C GLN A 582 -6.15 43.53 1.13
N SER A 583 -6.33 44.03 -0.09
CA SER A 583 -7.49 43.71 -0.91
C SER A 583 -7.59 42.19 -1.11
N PRO A 584 -8.79 41.60 -1.24
CA PRO A 584 -8.94 40.18 -1.54
C PRO A 584 -8.18 39.84 -2.83
N LEU A 585 -7.30 38.85 -2.76
CA LEU A 585 -6.54 38.38 -3.93
C LEU A 585 -7.50 37.95 -5.04
N THR A 586 -7.16 38.30 -6.27
CA THR A 586 -7.91 37.81 -7.45
C THR A 586 -7.78 36.29 -7.58
N PRO A 587 -8.70 35.60 -8.28
CA PRO A 587 -8.60 34.16 -8.49
C PRO A 587 -7.28 33.72 -9.13
N ASP A 588 -6.75 34.49 -10.08
CA ASP A 588 -5.44 34.22 -10.70
C ASP A 588 -4.29 34.35 -9.70
N GLU A 589 -4.31 35.36 -8.83
CA GLU A 589 -3.29 35.51 -7.78
C GLU A 589 -3.37 34.38 -6.75
N GLN A 590 -4.57 33.90 -6.42
CA GLN A 590 -4.76 32.74 -5.53
C GLN A 590 -4.26 31.44 -6.19
N CYS A 591 -4.49 31.25 -7.48
CA CYS A 591 -3.96 30.12 -8.23
C CYS A 591 -2.43 30.19 -8.42
N ALA A 592 -1.86 31.38 -8.62
CA ALA A 592 -0.43 31.58 -8.85
C ALA A 592 0.43 31.28 -7.61
N GLN A 593 -0.16 31.37 -6.41
CA GLN A 593 0.53 31.03 -5.15
C GLN A 593 0.70 29.51 -4.95
N GLY A 594 0.04 28.66 -5.74
CA GLY A 594 0.22 27.20 -5.73
C GLY A 594 -0.30 26.48 -4.49
N VAL A 595 -1.00 27.18 -3.59
CA VAL A 595 -1.47 26.65 -2.30
C VAL A 595 -2.85 25.97 -2.41
N VAL A 596 -3.64 26.31 -3.43
CA VAL A 596 -5.02 25.83 -3.61
C VAL A 596 -5.25 25.26 -5.01
N LYS A 597 -6.02 24.17 -5.09
CA LYS A 597 -6.40 23.53 -6.37
C LYS A 597 -7.64 24.19 -6.99
N PHE A 598 -8.52 24.71 -6.16
CA PHE A 598 -9.77 25.37 -6.55
C PHE A 598 -9.94 26.67 -5.77
N VAL A 599 -10.54 27.67 -6.40
CA VAL A 599 -10.90 28.97 -5.79
C VAL A 599 -12.42 29.13 -5.89
N PRO A 600 -13.13 29.52 -4.81
CA PRO A 600 -14.57 29.56 -4.83
C PRO A 600 -15.06 30.75 -5.66
N ASN A 601 -16.18 30.58 -6.36
CA ASN A 601 -16.86 31.66 -7.05
C ASN A 601 -18.02 32.17 -6.18
N PRO A 602 -18.31 33.49 -6.17
CA PRO A 602 -19.52 34.02 -5.54
C PRO A 602 -20.81 33.38 -6.07
N ASP A 603 -20.85 33.02 -7.35
CA ASP A 603 -21.90 32.18 -7.93
C ASP A 603 -21.65 30.72 -7.54
N CYS A 604 -22.48 30.20 -6.64
CA CYS A 604 -22.35 28.84 -6.10
C CYS A 604 -22.50 27.74 -7.16
N THR A 605 -22.99 28.06 -8.36
CA THR A 605 -23.02 27.12 -9.49
C THR A 605 -21.70 27.08 -10.25
N LYS A 606 -20.67 27.82 -9.80
CA LYS A 606 -19.38 27.95 -10.47
C LYS A 606 -18.22 27.88 -9.48
N TYR A 607 -17.04 27.59 -10.00
CA TYR A 607 -15.79 27.61 -9.24
C TYR A 607 -14.62 27.86 -10.21
N TYR A 608 -13.46 28.21 -9.69
CA TYR A 608 -12.25 28.30 -10.51
C TYR A 608 -11.35 27.10 -10.25
N TRP A 609 -10.89 26.46 -11.31
CA TRP A 609 -9.86 25.43 -11.28
C TRP A 609 -8.50 26.03 -11.62
N CYS A 610 -7.52 25.85 -10.74
CA CYS A 610 -6.16 26.34 -10.97
C CYS A 610 -5.40 25.41 -11.91
N VAL A 611 -5.15 25.87 -13.14
CA VAL A 611 -4.38 25.16 -14.16
C VAL A 611 -3.12 25.95 -14.45
N GLN A 612 -1.95 25.39 -14.10
CA GLN A 612 -0.63 26.04 -14.28
C GLN A 612 -0.56 27.46 -13.67
N GLY A 613 -1.17 27.65 -12.49
CA GLY A 613 -1.17 28.93 -11.80
C GLY A 613 -2.18 29.96 -12.33
N LYS A 614 -3.08 29.59 -13.23
CA LYS A 614 -4.17 30.43 -13.73
C LYS A 614 -5.54 29.88 -13.34
N ALA A 615 -6.47 30.77 -13.03
CA ALA A 615 -7.85 30.44 -12.68
C ALA A 615 -8.68 30.21 -13.95
N VAL A 616 -9.14 28.97 -14.14
CA VAL A 616 -10.09 28.60 -15.21
C VAL A 616 -11.47 28.51 -14.59
N LEU A 617 -12.44 29.28 -15.09
CA LEU A 617 -13.81 29.27 -14.58
C LEU A 617 -14.55 28.02 -15.08
N GLU A 618 -15.05 27.23 -14.14
CA GLU A 618 -15.86 26.03 -14.36
C GLU A 618 -17.29 26.23 -13.84
N THR A 619 -18.24 25.50 -14.41
CA THR A 619 -19.67 25.53 -14.03
C THR A 619 -20.11 24.14 -13.61
N CYS A 620 -20.76 24.03 -12.46
CA CYS A 620 -21.37 22.81 -11.96
C CYS A 620 -22.53 22.35 -12.85
N ASP A 621 -22.79 21.04 -12.84
CA ASP A 621 -23.93 20.46 -13.56
C ASP A 621 -25.27 21.03 -13.06
N ALA A 622 -26.27 21.09 -13.94
CA ALA A 622 -27.56 21.70 -13.65
C ALA A 622 -28.21 21.13 -12.38
N GLY A 623 -28.51 22.02 -11.43
CA GLY A 623 -29.11 21.65 -10.14
C GLY A 623 -28.11 21.35 -9.01
N THR A 624 -26.80 21.43 -9.27
CA THR A 624 -25.73 21.24 -8.28
C THR A 624 -25.00 22.57 -7.97
N ILE A 625 -24.35 22.62 -6.80
CA ILE A 625 -23.58 23.77 -6.29
C ILE A 625 -22.20 23.32 -5.81
N TRP A 626 -21.20 24.20 -5.91
CA TRP A 626 -19.83 23.92 -5.53
C TRP A 626 -19.65 23.86 -4.00
N ASP A 627 -19.05 22.76 -3.54
CA ASP A 627 -18.65 22.57 -2.15
C ASP A 627 -17.13 22.61 -2.02
N MET A 628 -16.62 23.57 -1.26
CA MET A 628 -15.19 23.82 -1.15
C MET A 628 -14.47 22.75 -0.31
N ASP A 629 -15.15 22.21 0.70
CA ASP A 629 -14.58 21.20 1.60
C ASP A 629 -14.47 19.85 0.90
N LEU A 630 -15.45 19.53 0.06
CA LEU A 630 -15.47 18.30 -0.73
C LEU A 630 -14.75 18.45 -2.09
N SER A 631 -14.51 19.70 -2.54
CA SER A 631 -13.93 20.01 -3.86
C SER A 631 -14.70 19.39 -5.03
N GLU A 632 -16.03 19.40 -4.94
CA GLU A 632 -16.93 18.84 -5.95
C GLU A 632 -18.27 19.59 -6.01
N CYS A 633 -19.02 19.39 -7.09
CA CYS A 633 -20.39 19.91 -7.23
C CYS A 633 -21.38 18.93 -6.60
N VAL A 634 -22.16 19.41 -5.63
CA VAL A 634 -23.11 18.59 -4.85
C VAL A 634 -24.54 19.12 -5.01
N TRP A 635 -25.53 18.27 -4.73
CA TRP A 635 -26.91 18.73 -4.62
C TRP A 635 -27.08 19.69 -3.44
N PRO A 636 -27.90 20.76 -3.57
CA PRO A 636 -28.18 21.68 -2.47
C PRO A 636 -28.66 20.96 -1.22
N ASP A 637 -27.87 21.02 -0.16
CA ASP A 637 -28.08 20.34 1.12
C ASP A 637 -28.56 21.28 2.24
N GLY A 638 -28.89 22.53 1.89
CA GLY A 638 -29.36 23.56 2.83
C GLY A 638 -28.26 24.17 3.70
N LYS A 639 -26.98 23.81 3.52
CA LYS A 639 -25.87 24.43 4.26
C LYS A 639 -25.57 25.84 3.74
N VAL A 640 -25.30 26.75 4.67
CA VAL A 640 -24.84 28.11 4.37
C VAL A 640 -23.37 28.06 3.96
N ARG A 641 -23.07 28.44 2.71
CA ARG A 641 -21.72 28.51 2.15
C ARG A 641 -21.27 29.97 2.10
N PRO A 642 -20.43 30.45 3.03
CA PRO A 642 -20.13 31.87 3.19
C PRO A 642 -19.34 32.48 2.02
N TYR A 643 -18.77 31.65 1.16
CA TYR A 643 -18.07 32.04 -0.06
C TYR A 643 -19.00 32.22 -1.28
N CYS A 644 -20.26 31.81 -1.17
CA CYS A 644 -21.30 32.04 -2.18
C CYS A 644 -22.20 33.22 -1.75
N LYS A 645 -22.67 34.01 -2.71
CA LYS A 645 -23.56 35.17 -2.47
C LYS A 645 -24.91 35.03 -3.13
#